data_AF-A0A8S9WFT4-F1
#
_entry.id   AF-A0A8S9WFT4-F1
#
_cell.length_a   1.000
_cell.length_b   1.000
_cell.length_c   1.000
_cell.angle_alpha   90.00
_cell.angle_beta   90.00
_cell.angle_gamma   90.00
#
_symmetry.space_group_name_H-M   'P 1'
#
loop_
_entity.id
_entity.type
_entity.pdbx_description
1 polymer ?
#
loop_
_entity_poly.entity_id
_entity_poly.type
_entity_poly.pdbx_seq_one_letter_code
_entity_poly.pdbx_strand_id
1 'polypeptide(L)'
;MLIDGREVVAEEGATILDAARKSGISIPTLCYHPALEPYGACRLCVVEVTARGRKRLVTSCNYAVGEGLEVSTNSDEVKVVRKILLELLLSRCPNVELIQNLAKEYGVEKPRFPVEDEDCILCGLCTRICEERMGVGAIGLMGRGIEQKVGTPFDKLSDVCRTCGACAFVCPTGAIKLEDITSNIPIPIPSEFDVGLRSRAPIYIPYQQAVPNTPVIDREHCIYFLTGKCRICETFCQAGAIDFDQEDEIIEVEVGAVILAPGFEEFDTAALSDYGYGRLNNVLTSIEFERILSAAGPFQGKLIRPSDKKAPQSIAWIQCVGSRDMRVGHNSYCSSVCCTYAIKEAVVAKEHSSIPIETSIFFMDMRTYGKGFERYYERAEKEHGVRFVRARVQNVIEEKDGSLIISYADEEGIKEERFDLVVLSVGLEPSPGSKELSRKFGLELNSHGFCKVEDFFPVTTSVDGVYAAGVFTGPRDIPETVMEASAAASAASALLHPARHSLTVEKQYPQERDVRGERPRIGVFICHCGINIGGVVDVPGVRDYASSLPYVTFVDNNLFTCSQDTQQRLKEVIKEHNLNRVVIASCSPRTHEPLFQETLREAGLNKYLFEMANIRDQCSWVHMNEPQKATDKAKDLVRFAVAKVALAYPLGEMSLPINPAALVV
;
A
#
# COMPACT_ATOMS: atom_id res chain seq x y z
N MET A 1 -42.38 -8.73 -7.76
CA MET A 1 -42.70 -8.74 -9.22
C MET A 1 -42.21 -10.05 -9.81
N LEU A 2 -42.61 -10.40 -11.04
CA LEU A 2 -42.15 -11.63 -11.72
C LEU A 2 -41.23 -11.26 -12.90
N ILE A 3 -40.02 -11.79 -12.96
CA ILE A 3 -39.15 -11.70 -14.14
C ILE A 3 -38.90 -13.11 -14.67
N ASP A 4 -39.31 -13.38 -15.91
CA ASP A 4 -39.20 -14.70 -16.57
C ASP A 4 -39.77 -15.84 -15.70
N GLY A 5 -40.88 -15.57 -15.01
CA GLY A 5 -41.55 -16.52 -14.11
C GLY A 5 -40.87 -16.71 -12.75
N ARG A 6 -39.78 -15.99 -12.45
CA ARG A 6 -39.14 -15.97 -11.12
C ARG A 6 -39.64 -14.80 -10.29
N GLU A 7 -39.99 -15.06 -9.04
CA GLU A 7 -40.31 -13.98 -8.10
C GLU A 7 -39.04 -13.21 -7.74
N VAL A 8 -39.11 -11.89 -7.93
CA VAL A 8 -38.03 -10.94 -7.63
C VAL A 8 -38.54 -9.90 -6.66
N VAL A 9 -37.81 -9.73 -5.56
CA VAL A 9 -38.00 -8.67 -4.58
C VAL A 9 -37.13 -7.48 -4.99
N ALA A 10 -37.72 -6.30 -5.04
CA ALA A 10 -37.05 -5.06 -5.40
C ALA A 10 -37.42 -3.97 -4.39
N GLU A 11 -36.48 -3.08 -4.12
CA GLU A 11 -36.71 -1.89 -3.29
C GLU A 11 -37.64 -0.90 -4.02
N GLU A 12 -38.41 -0.15 -3.24
CA GLU A 12 -39.27 0.91 -3.76
C GLU A 12 -38.41 1.98 -4.44
N GLY A 13 -38.75 2.32 -5.69
CA GLY A 13 -37.96 3.25 -6.53
C GLY A 13 -36.88 2.60 -7.41
N ALA A 14 -36.61 1.30 -7.28
CA ALA A 14 -35.66 0.61 -8.15
C ALA A 14 -36.18 0.48 -9.60
N THR A 15 -35.27 0.36 -10.57
CA THR A 15 -35.63 0.04 -11.96
C THR A 15 -35.72 -1.47 -12.17
N ILE A 16 -36.41 -1.90 -13.24
CA ILE A 16 -36.46 -3.32 -13.62
C ILE A 16 -35.04 -3.88 -13.80
N LEU A 17 -34.11 -3.08 -14.35
CA LEU A 17 -32.72 -3.50 -14.54
C LEU A 17 -31.98 -3.73 -13.22
N ASP A 18 -32.15 -2.84 -12.23
CA ASP A 18 -31.51 -2.98 -10.92
C ASP A 18 -32.00 -4.23 -10.21
N ALA A 19 -33.31 -4.47 -10.26
CA ALA A 19 -33.94 -5.66 -9.70
C ALA A 19 -33.48 -6.95 -10.41
N ALA A 20 -33.40 -6.95 -11.74
CA ALA A 20 -32.91 -8.09 -12.51
C ALA A 20 -31.46 -8.43 -12.13
N ARG A 21 -30.58 -7.43 -12.03
CA ARG A 21 -29.18 -7.62 -11.65
C ARG A 21 -29.01 -8.13 -10.22
N LYS A 22 -29.75 -7.58 -9.24
CA LYS A 22 -29.75 -8.08 -7.86
C LYS A 22 -30.18 -9.55 -7.77
N SER A 23 -31.04 -10.02 -8.68
CA SER A 23 -31.51 -11.41 -8.74
C SER A 23 -30.73 -12.31 -9.72
N GLY A 24 -29.59 -11.85 -10.26
CA GLY A 24 -28.74 -12.63 -11.16
C GLY A 24 -29.34 -12.86 -12.56
N ILE A 25 -30.33 -12.07 -12.97
CA ILE A 25 -30.93 -12.12 -14.31
C ILE A 25 -30.19 -11.11 -15.20
N SER A 26 -29.61 -11.61 -16.29
CA SER A 26 -28.86 -10.77 -17.22
C SER A 26 -29.78 -10.08 -18.22
N ILE A 27 -29.67 -8.76 -18.31
CA ILE A 27 -30.30 -7.93 -19.36
C ILE A 27 -29.17 -7.13 -20.04
N PRO A 28 -29.00 -7.23 -21.37
CA PRO A 28 -27.89 -6.59 -22.06
C PRO A 28 -28.02 -5.07 -22.04
N THR A 29 -26.96 -4.37 -21.63
CA THR A 29 -26.90 -2.91 -21.53
C THR A 29 -25.52 -2.40 -21.88
N LEU A 30 -25.43 -1.41 -22.78
CA LEU A 30 -24.16 -0.73 -23.09
C LEU A 30 -24.07 0.68 -22.49
N CYS A 31 -25.20 1.37 -22.35
CA CYS A 31 -25.25 2.77 -21.91
C CYS A 31 -25.61 2.95 -20.42
N TYR A 32 -25.46 1.90 -19.61
CA TYR A 32 -25.79 1.96 -18.17
C TYR A 32 -24.50 1.96 -17.35
N HIS A 33 -24.41 2.89 -16.39
CA HIS A 33 -23.34 2.93 -15.41
C HIS A 33 -23.93 3.33 -14.04
N PRO A 34 -23.61 2.65 -12.93
CA PRO A 34 -24.21 2.92 -11.61
C PRO A 34 -24.04 4.36 -11.12
N ALA A 35 -22.93 5.00 -11.51
CA ALA A 35 -22.67 6.39 -11.16
C ALA A 35 -23.49 7.42 -11.97
N LEU A 36 -24.35 7.04 -12.92
CA LEU A 36 -25.13 7.99 -13.74
C LEU A 36 -26.62 7.62 -13.73
N GLU A 37 -27.49 8.63 -13.79
CA GLU A 37 -28.93 8.37 -13.93
C GLU A 37 -29.22 7.65 -15.25
N PRO A 38 -29.98 6.55 -15.26
CA PRO A 38 -30.30 5.85 -16.50
C PRO A 38 -31.18 6.69 -17.43
N TYR A 39 -30.84 6.73 -18.71
CA TYR A 39 -31.66 7.43 -19.72
C TYR A 39 -31.99 6.59 -20.96
N GLY A 40 -31.39 5.40 -21.09
CA GLY A 40 -31.80 4.39 -22.08
C GLY A 40 -31.39 4.66 -23.53
N ALA A 41 -30.23 5.26 -23.79
CA ALA A 41 -29.75 5.52 -25.16
C ALA A 41 -29.60 4.26 -26.02
N CYS A 42 -28.92 3.22 -25.55
CA CYS A 42 -28.62 2.05 -26.39
C CYS A 42 -29.84 1.17 -26.69
N ARG A 43 -30.94 1.33 -25.95
CA ARG A 43 -32.20 0.56 -26.05
C ARG A 43 -32.11 -0.98 -25.95
N LEU A 44 -30.92 -1.58 -25.85
CA LEU A 44 -30.72 -3.03 -25.70
C LEU A 44 -31.42 -3.62 -24.46
N CYS A 45 -31.58 -2.79 -23.42
CA CYS A 45 -32.26 -3.14 -22.19
C CYS A 45 -33.80 -3.34 -22.33
N VAL A 46 -34.33 -3.37 -23.56
CA VAL A 46 -35.76 -3.55 -23.82
C VAL A 46 -36.25 -4.87 -23.24
N VAL A 47 -37.40 -4.84 -22.59
CA VAL A 47 -38.10 -5.97 -22.00
C VAL A 47 -39.60 -5.82 -22.26
N GLU A 48 -40.32 -6.94 -22.27
CA GLU A 48 -41.77 -6.94 -22.37
C GLU A 48 -42.36 -6.91 -20.96
N VAL A 49 -43.20 -5.92 -20.68
CA VAL A 49 -43.91 -5.78 -19.41
C VAL A 49 -45.38 -6.03 -19.63
N THR A 50 -45.95 -6.91 -18.80
CA THR A 50 -47.39 -7.13 -18.69
C THR A 50 -47.89 -6.49 -17.39
N ALA A 51 -48.78 -5.51 -17.53
CA ALA A 51 -49.44 -4.86 -16.40
C ALA A 51 -50.94 -4.77 -16.69
N ARG A 52 -51.78 -5.24 -15.75
CA ARG A 52 -53.26 -5.22 -15.88
C ARG A 52 -53.76 -5.83 -17.21
N GLY A 53 -53.13 -6.91 -17.67
CA GLY A 53 -53.48 -7.62 -18.90
C GLY A 53 -53.04 -6.95 -20.21
N ARG A 54 -52.29 -5.85 -20.18
CA ARG A 54 -51.71 -5.20 -21.38
C ARG A 54 -50.21 -5.43 -21.46
N LYS A 55 -49.75 -5.88 -22.62
CA LYS A 55 -48.32 -6.07 -22.95
C LYS A 55 -47.75 -4.82 -23.61
N ARG A 56 -46.53 -4.44 -23.21
CA ARG A 56 -45.78 -3.35 -23.83
C ARG A 56 -44.28 -3.58 -23.74
N LEU A 57 -43.54 -3.14 -24.75
CA LEU A 57 -42.08 -3.10 -24.71
C LEU A 57 -41.62 -1.80 -24.04
N VAL A 58 -40.76 -1.94 -23.05
CA VAL A 58 -40.20 -0.81 -22.28
C VAL A 58 -38.71 -1.03 -22.04
N THR A 59 -37.98 0.04 -21.79
CA THR A 59 -36.57 -0.02 -21.42
C THR A 59 -36.43 -0.33 -19.93
N SER A 60 -35.84 -1.48 -19.58
CA SER A 60 -35.71 -1.89 -18.17
C SER A 60 -34.89 -0.91 -17.32
N CYS A 61 -33.94 -0.20 -17.92
CA CYS A 61 -33.03 0.71 -17.20
C CYS A 61 -33.67 1.97 -16.64
N ASN A 62 -34.82 2.43 -17.15
CA ASN A 62 -35.49 3.66 -16.69
C ASN A 62 -36.94 3.41 -16.28
N TYR A 63 -37.39 2.16 -16.31
CA TYR A 63 -38.76 1.78 -15.98
C TYR A 63 -38.79 1.30 -14.53
N ALA A 64 -39.55 1.99 -13.69
CA ALA A 64 -39.69 1.69 -12.27
C ALA A 64 -40.41 0.36 -12.03
N VAL A 65 -39.99 -0.36 -10.99
CA VAL A 65 -40.69 -1.56 -10.52
C VAL A 65 -42.05 -1.19 -9.93
N GLY A 66 -43.00 -2.13 -9.97
CA GLY A 66 -44.34 -1.96 -9.39
C GLY A 66 -44.93 -3.28 -8.92
N GLU A 67 -45.94 -3.22 -8.06
CA GLU A 67 -46.65 -4.40 -7.60
C GLU A 67 -47.42 -5.09 -8.73
N GLY A 68 -47.35 -6.43 -8.78
CA GLY A 68 -48.03 -7.22 -9.81
C GLY A 68 -47.45 -7.07 -11.23
N LEU A 69 -46.24 -6.51 -11.38
CA LEU A 69 -45.57 -6.43 -12.68
C LEU A 69 -45.02 -7.80 -13.11
N GLU A 70 -45.35 -8.22 -14.33
CA GLU A 70 -44.73 -9.38 -14.98
C GLU A 70 -43.82 -8.90 -16.11
N VAL A 71 -42.56 -9.34 -16.10
CA VAL A 71 -41.51 -8.95 -17.05
C VAL A 71 -41.03 -10.20 -17.77
N SER A 72 -40.97 -10.14 -19.11
CA SER A 72 -40.29 -11.14 -19.93
C SER A 72 -39.07 -10.49 -20.59
N THR A 73 -37.89 -11.06 -20.33
CA THR A 73 -36.62 -10.57 -20.88
C THR A 73 -36.26 -11.21 -22.22
N ASN A 74 -37.00 -12.26 -22.62
CA ASN A 74 -36.69 -13.15 -23.73
C ASN A 74 -37.90 -13.52 -24.61
N SER A 75 -38.97 -12.71 -24.60
CA SER A 75 -40.09 -12.89 -25.52
C SER A 75 -39.64 -12.75 -26.99
N ASP A 76 -40.40 -13.34 -27.92
CA ASP A 76 -40.06 -13.29 -29.35
C ASP A 76 -40.01 -11.84 -29.85
N GLU A 77 -40.91 -10.98 -29.38
CA GLU A 77 -40.88 -9.54 -29.68
C GLU A 77 -39.59 -8.86 -29.15
N VAL A 78 -39.17 -9.17 -27.91
CA VAL A 78 -37.93 -8.61 -27.34
C VAL A 78 -36.71 -9.05 -28.16
N LYS A 79 -36.63 -10.33 -28.55
CA LYS A 79 -35.54 -10.85 -29.37
C LYS A 79 -35.48 -10.16 -30.74
N VAL A 80 -36.62 -9.97 -31.39
CA VAL A 80 -36.69 -9.28 -32.69
C VAL A 80 -36.22 -7.83 -32.55
N VAL A 81 -36.68 -7.10 -31.53
CA VAL A 81 -36.26 -5.70 -31.33
C VAL A 81 -34.77 -5.60 -30.99
N ARG A 82 -34.25 -6.44 -30.08
CA ARG A 82 -32.81 -6.47 -29.77
C ARG A 82 -31.98 -6.81 -31.01
N LYS A 83 -32.44 -7.74 -31.84
CA LYS A 83 -31.78 -8.08 -33.11
C LYS A 83 -31.65 -6.86 -34.04
N ILE A 84 -32.74 -6.10 -34.21
CA ILE A 84 -32.74 -4.87 -35.04
C ILE A 84 -31.79 -3.81 -34.44
N LEU A 85 -31.81 -3.62 -33.12
CA LEU A 85 -30.92 -2.68 -32.45
C LEU A 85 -29.44 -3.07 -32.60
N LEU A 86 -29.12 -4.36 -32.48
CA LEU A 86 -27.77 -4.86 -32.69
C LEU A 86 -27.32 -4.74 -34.14
N GLU A 87 -28.22 -4.93 -35.11
CA GLU A 87 -27.91 -4.64 -36.52
C GLU A 87 -27.59 -3.16 -36.74
N LEU A 88 -28.33 -2.23 -36.12
CA LEU A 88 -28.02 -0.80 -36.19
C LEU A 88 -26.68 -0.45 -35.53
N LEU A 89 -26.42 -1.00 -34.34
CA LEU A 89 -25.16 -0.80 -33.62
C LEU A 89 -23.98 -1.40 -34.38
N LEU A 90 -24.13 -2.59 -34.96
CA LEU A 90 -23.10 -3.25 -35.76
C LEU A 90 -22.88 -2.54 -37.10
N SER A 91 -23.93 -1.94 -37.66
CA SER A 91 -23.82 -1.10 -38.86
C SER A 91 -22.95 0.11 -38.60
N ARG A 92 -23.10 0.76 -37.43
CA ARG A 92 -22.31 1.93 -37.08
C ARG A 92 -20.90 1.56 -36.62
N CYS A 93 -20.80 0.55 -35.76
CA CYS A 93 -19.58 0.13 -35.07
C CYS A 93 -19.17 -1.30 -35.44
N PRO A 94 -18.75 -1.55 -36.69
CA PRO A 94 -18.44 -2.89 -37.16
C PRO A 94 -17.18 -3.48 -36.51
N ASN A 95 -16.25 -2.64 -36.04
CA ASN A 95 -14.94 -3.07 -35.55
C ASN A 95 -14.88 -3.30 -34.03
N VAL A 96 -15.95 -3.00 -33.30
CA VAL A 96 -15.99 -3.13 -31.83
C VAL A 96 -16.35 -4.55 -31.41
N GLU A 97 -15.39 -5.26 -30.82
CA GLU A 97 -15.52 -6.67 -30.41
C GLU A 97 -16.73 -6.93 -29.49
N LEU A 98 -16.99 -6.02 -28.54
CA LEU A 98 -18.14 -6.11 -27.63
C LEU A 98 -19.48 -6.17 -28.39
N ILE A 99 -19.62 -5.37 -29.45
CA ILE A 99 -20.85 -5.31 -30.27
C ILE A 99 -20.94 -6.54 -31.17
N GLN A 100 -19.82 -6.98 -31.76
CA GLN A 100 -19.78 -8.21 -32.56
C GLN A 100 -20.20 -9.44 -31.75
N ASN A 101 -19.74 -9.55 -30.51
CA ASN A 101 -20.08 -10.66 -29.62
C ASN A 101 -21.57 -10.66 -29.25
N LEU A 102 -22.12 -9.49 -28.90
CA LEU A 102 -23.56 -9.34 -28.65
C LEU A 102 -24.38 -9.62 -29.90
N ALA A 103 -23.95 -9.17 -31.08
CA ALA A 103 -24.63 -9.44 -32.35
C ALA A 103 -24.69 -10.95 -32.67
N LYS A 104 -23.59 -11.67 -32.45
CA LYS A 104 -23.53 -13.13 -32.63
C LYS A 104 -24.50 -13.87 -31.71
N GLU A 105 -24.62 -13.45 -30.45
CA GLU A 105 -25.55 -14.04 -29.47
C GLU A 105 -27.01 -14.01 -29.96
N TYR A 106 -27.39 -12.96 -30.70
CA TYR A 106 -28.74 -12.77 -31.25
C TYR A 106 -28.86 -13.20 -32.73
N GLY A 107 -27.87 -13.92 -33.27
CA GLY A 107 -27.89 -14.45 -34.64
C GLY A 107 -27.83 -13.37 -35.73
N VAL A 108 -27.05 -12.31 -35.49
CA VAL A 108 -26.74 -11.25 -36.46
C VAL A 108 -25.31 -11.45 -36.96
N GLU A 109 -25.15 -11.94 -38.19
CA GLU A 109 -23.84 -12.07 -38.83
C GLU A 109 -23.45 -10.83 -39.65
N LYS A 110 -24.43 -10.17 -40.28
CA LYS A 110 -24.24 -8.94 -41.05
C LYS A 110 -25.41 -7.98 -40.85
N PRO A 111 -25.15 -6.67 -40.71
CA PRO A 111 -26.21 -5.68 -40.61
C PRO A 111 -26.92 -5.53 -41.97
N ARG A 112 -28.22 -5.22 -41.93
CA ARG A 112 -29.03 -4.92 -43.12
C ARG A 112 -28.91 -3.46 -43.57
N PHE A 113 -28.21 -2.65 -42.78
CA PHE A 113 -28.02 -1.22 -42.99
C PHE A 113 -26.63 -0.94 -43.58
N PRO A 114 -26.41 0.23 -44.21
CA PRO A 114 -25.10 0.64 -44.70
C PRO A 114 -24.09 0.75 -43.54
N VAL A 115 -22.95 0.08 -43.69
CA VAL A 115 -21.90 0.06 -42.67
C VAL A 115 -21.16 1.40 -42.66
N GLU A 116 -21.04 2.00 -41.49
CA GLU A 116 -20.19 3.15 -41.18
C GLU A 116 -18.89 2.66 -40.51
N ASP A 117 -17.89 3.53 -40.40
CA ASP A 117 -16.58 3.20 -39.80
C ASP A 117 -16.36 4.05 -38.53
N GLU A 118 -17.24 3.88 -37.55
CA GLU A 118 -17.26 4.64 -36.31
C GLU A 118 -17.12 3.72 -35.09
N ASP A 119 -16.39 4.12 -34.06
CA ASP A 119 -16.28 3.31 -32.83
C ASP A 119 -17.29 3.73 -31.75
N CYS A 120 -17.97 4.87 -31.93
CA CYS A 120 -18.85 5.47 -30.93
C CYS A 120 -20.33 5.15 -31.16
N ILE A 121 -20.95 4.48 -30.17
CA ILE A 121 -22.40 4.18 -30.16
C ILE A 121 -23.28 5.36 -29.73
N LEU A 122 -22.71 6.57 -29.57
CA LEU A 122 -23.41 7.79 -29.15
C LEU A 122 -24.23 7.63 -27.85
N CYS A 123 -23.73 6.81 -26.92
CA CYS A 123 -24.41 6.55 -25.65
C CYS A 123 -24.34 7.71 -24.64
N GLY A 124 -23.56 8.76 -24.90
CA GLY A 124 -23.45 9.93 -24.03
C GLY A 124 -22.86 9.69 -22.64
N LEU A 125 -22.43 8.47 -22.30
CA LEU A 125 -21.87 8.17 -20.96
C LEU A 125 -20.66 9.05 -20.64
N CYS A 126 -19.77 9.22 -21.61
CA CYS A 126 -18.55 10.03 -21.48
C CYS A 126 -18.85 11.52 -21.27
N THR A 127 -19.82 12.09 -21.97
CA THR A 127 -20.20 13.50 -21.83
C THR A 127 -20.88 13.73 -20.49
N ARG A 128 -21.80 12.85 -20.12
CA ARG A 128 -22.54 12.91 -18.86
C ARG A 128 -21.64 12.72 -17.66
N ILE A 129 -20.71 11.75 -17.66
CA ILE A 129 -19.78 11.61 -16.53
C ILE A 129 -18.89 12.85 -16.38
N CYS A 130 -18.49 13.47 -17.50
CA CYS A 130 -17.65 14.67 -17.49
C CYS A 130 -18.37 15.89 -16.91
N GLU A 131 -19.66 16.06 -17.22
CA GLU A 131 -20.46 17.21 -16.78
C GLU A 131 -21.16 16.97 -15.43
N GLU A 132 -21.90 15.87 -15.30
CA GLU A 132 -22.78 15.58 -14.15
C GLU A 132 -21.99 15.14 -12.92
N ARG A 133 -20.92 14.36 -13.09
CA ARG A 133 -20.14 13.80 -11.97
C ARG A 133 -18.80 14.46 -11.74
N MET A 134 -18.03 14.71 -12.79
CA MET A 134 -16.74 15.39 -12.64
C MET A 134 -16.88 16.90 -12.54
N GLY A 135 -17.98 17.48 -13.07
CA GLY A 135 -18.23 18.93 -13.03
C GLY A 135 -17.36 19.74 -13.98
N VAL A 136 -16.78 19.11 -15.01
CA VAL A 136 -15.85 19.75 -15.94
C VAL A 136 -16.54 20.11 -17.26
N GLY A 137 -17.26 19.17 -17.88
CA GLY A 137 -17.95 19.40 -19.15
C GLY A 137 -17.01 19.65 -20.35
N ALA A 138 -15.83 19.03 -20.38
CA ALA A 138 -14.84 19.19 -21.47
C ALA A 138 -15.31 18.65 -22.84
N ILE A 139 -16.23 17.69 -22.83
CA ILE A 139 -16.76 17.03 -24.02
C ILE A 139 -18.29 17.05 -24.02
N GLY A 140 -18.89 17.13 -25.21
CA GLY A 140 -20.34 17.17 -25.40
C GLY A 140 -20.78 16.39 -26.63
N LEU A 141 -22.10 16.21 -26.76
CA LEU A 141 -22.72 15.73 -27.99
C LEU A 141 -22.91 16.92 -28.94
N MET A 142 -22.24 16.87 -30.09
CA MET A 142 -22.28 17.90 -31.13
C MET A 142 -22.97 17.37 -32.38
N GLY A 143 -23.49 18.28 -33.21
CA GLY A 143 -24.24 17.92 -34.42
C GLY A 143 -25.69 17.50 -34.13
N ARG A 144 -26.41 17.12 -35.18
CA ARG A 144 -27.79 16.62 -35.10
C ARG A 144 -28.00 15.48 -36.09
N GLY A 145 -28.87 14.53 -35.74
CA GLY A 145 -29.21 13.42 -36.62
C GLY A 145 -28.00 12.53 -36.90
N ILE A 146 -27.71 12.28 -38.18
CA ILE A 146 -26.61 11.41 -38.62
C ILE A 146 -25.22 12.03 -38.42
N GLU A 147 -25.11 13.36 -38.31
CA GLU A 147 -23.85 14.06 -38.07
C GLU A 147 -23.51 14.17 -36.57
N GLN A 148 -24.28 13.50 -35.71
CA GLN A 148 -24.06 13.57 -34.27
C GLN A 148 -22.77 12.84 -33.88
N LYS A 149 -21.91 13.52 -33.12
CA LYS A 149 -20.65 12.97 -32.60
C LYS A 149 -20.39 13.44 -31.17
N VAL A 150 -19.59 12.67 -30.45
CA VAL A 150 -18.98 13.15 -29.20
C VAL A 150 -17.70 13.86 -29.56
N GLY A 151 -17.49 15.05 -29.00
CA GLY A 151 -16.22 15.77 -29.15
C GLY A 151 -16.16 16.99 -28.26
N THR A 152 -15.09 17.75 -28.43
CA THR A 152 -14.87 19.01 -27.72
C THR A 152 -15.52 20.18 -28.47
N PRO A 153 -15.89 21.27 -27.78
CA PRO A 153 -16.44 22.46 -28.44
C PRO A 153 -15.56 22.94 -29.60
N PHE A 154 -16.18 23.11 -30.78
CA PHE A 154 -15.52 23.56 -32.02
C PHE A 154 -14.39 22.64 -32.53
N ASP A 155 -14.37 21.36 -32.13
CA ASP A 155 -13.33 20.40 -32.48
C ASP A 155 -11.91 20.88 -32.08
N LYS A 156 -11.82 21.68 -31.01
CA LYS A 156 -10.55 22.16 -30.43
C LYS A 156 -10.25 21.44 -29.14
N LEU A 157 -8.97 21.16 -28.88
CA LEU A 157 -8.57 20.59 -27.60
C LEU A 157 -9.04 21.48 -26.45
N SER A 158 -9.60 20.84 -25.43
CA SER A 158 -10.21 21.47 -24.28
C SER A 158 -9.18 21.74 -23.20
N ASP A 159 -8.90 23.03 -22.96
CA ASP A 159 -8.00 23.48 -21.88
C ASP A 159 -8.59 23.21 -20.49
N VAL A 160 -9.92 23.08 -20.37
CA VAL A 160 -10.60 22.80 -19.09
C VAL A 160 -10.54 21.33 -18.67
N CYS A 161 -10.05 20.43 -19.54
CA CYS A 161 -10.00 19.01 -19.22
C CYS A 161 -8.98 18.73 -18.11
N ARG A 162 -9.43 18.14 -17.00
CA ARG A 162 -8.58 17.78 -15.86
C ARG A 162 -7.90 16.41 -15.97
N THR A 163 -7.90 15.80 -17.16
CA THR A 163 -7.25 14.50 -17.43
C THR A 163 -7.61 13.34 -16.48
N CYS A 164 -8.77 13.41 -15.81
CA CYS A 164 -9.21 12.41 -14.82
C CYS A 164 -9.53 11.02 -15.39
N GLY A 165 -9.60 10.86 -16.71
CA GLY A 165 -9.84 9.57 -17.37
C GLY A 165 -11.26 8.99 -17.23
N ALA A 166 -12.15 9.61 -16.45
CA ALA A 166 -13.49 9.08 -16.19
C ALA A 166 -14.30 8.82 -17.47
N CYS A 167 -14.18 9.70 -18.48
CA CYS A 167 -14.88 9.56 -19.76
C CYS A 167 -14.42 8.35 -20.59
N ALA A 168 -13.12 8.06 -20.57
CA ALA A 168 -12.54 6.89 -21.24
C ALA A 168 -12.91 5.60 -20.49
N PHE A 169 -12.88 5.64 -19.14
CA PHE A 169 -13.22 4.48 -18.31
C PHE A 169 -14.68 4.02 -18.47
N VAL A 170 -15.64 4.96 -18.55
CA VAL A 170 -17.06 4.60 -18.73
C VAL A 170 -17.43 4.27 -20.19
N CYS A 171 -16.50 4.39 -21.14
CA CYS A 171 -16.79 4.17 -22.56
C CYS A 171 -16.87 2.66 -22.85
N PRO A 172 -18.05 2.12 -23.22
CA PRO A 172 -18.20 0.67 -23.43
C PRO A 172 -17.44 0.17 -24.66
N THR A 173 -17.15 1.05 -25.62
CA THR A 173 -16.50 0.69 -26.89
C THR A 173 -15.04 1.14 -26.96
N GLY A 174 -14.54 1.90 -25.97
CA GLY A 174 -13.20 2.48 -26.01
C GLY A 174 -13.01 3.61 -27.04
N ALA A 175 -14.09 4.16 -27.60
CA ALA A 175 -14.05 5.17 -28.66
C ALA A 175 -13.46 6.53 -28.23
N ILE A 176 -13.42 6.82 -26.93
CA ILE A 176 -12.91 8.09 -26.41
C ILE A 176 -11.48 7.90 -25.90
N LYS A 177 -10.55 8.66 -26.47
CA LYS A 177 -9.18 8.77 -25.99
C LYS A 177 -8.95 10.17 -25.41
N LEU A 178 -8.13 10.26 -24.37
CA LEU A 178 -7.80 11.53 -23.72
C LEU A 178 -7.06 12.49 -24.67
N GLU A 179 -6.25 11.94 -25.56
CA GLU A 179 -5.49 12.66 -26.61
C GLU A 179 -6.41 13.45 -27.55
N ASP A 180 -7.63 12.95 -27.79
CA ASP A 180 -8.63 13.61 -28.64
C ASP A 180 -9.34 14.76 -27.92
N ILE A 181 -9.23 14.82 -26.58
CA ILE A 181 -9.95 15.78 -25.74
C ILE A 181 -9.05 16.96 -25.36
N THR A 182 -7.78 16.71 -25.03
CA THR A 182 -6.93 17.74 -24.45
C THR A 182 -5.45 17.50 -24.73
N SER A 183 -4.67 18.59 -24.76
CA SER A 183 -3.21 18.55 -24.72
C SER A 183 -2.65 18.48 -23.30
N ASN A 184 -3.52 18.57 -22.27
CA ASN A 184 -3.10 18.46 -20.88
C ASN A 184 -2.54 17.06 -20.60
N ILE A 185 -1.41 16.99 -19.90
CA ILE A 185 -0.77 15.74 -19.51
C ILE A 185 -1.34 15.32 -18.14
N PRO A 186 -1.84 14.09 -17.96
CA PRO A 186 -2.20 13.58 -16.64
C PRO A 186 -1.00 13.67 -15.70
N ILE A 187 -1.16 14.41 -14.60
CA ILE A 187 -0.14 14.46 -13.54
C ILE A 187 -0.54 13.39 -12.52
N PRO A 188 0.16 12.25 -12.46
CA PRO A 188 -0.10 11.25 -11.44
C PRO A 188 0.22 11.83 -10.06
N ILE A 189 -0.58 11.48 -9.06
CA ILE A 189 -0.29 11.85 -7.67
C ILE A 189 0.80 10.89 -7.16
N PRO A 190 2.02 11.38 -6.86
CA PRO A 190 3.08 10.52 -6.36
C PRO A 190 2.74 9.96 -4.98
N SER A 191 3.05 8.69 -4.73
CA SER A 191 2.96 8.09 -3.39
C SER A 191 4.11 8.61 -2.53
N GLU A 192 3.82 9.34 -1.46
CA GLU A 192 4.80 9.86 -0.52
C GLU A 192 5.55 8.71 0.18
N PHE A 193 4.82 7.65 0.55
CA PHE A 193 5.37 6.46 1.19
C PHE A 193 6.33 5.67 0.28
N ASP A 194 6.07 5.68 -1.03
CA ASP A 194 6.94 5.06 -2.02
C ASP A 194 7.85 6.08 -2.72
N VAL A 195 8.03 7.27 -2.11
CA VAL A 195 8.90 8.35 -2.58
C VAL A 195 8.78 8.64 -4.08
N GLY A 196 7.54 8.66 -4.58
CA GLY A 196 7.22 8.97 -5.98
C GLY A 196 7.50 7.86 -7.00
N LEU A 197 8.01 6.69 -6.60
CA LEU A 197 8.26 5.56 -7.51
C LEU A 197 6.98 4.93 -8.09
N ARG A 198 5.83 5.18 -7.44
CA ARG A 198 4.51 4.84 -7.95
C ARG A 198 3.53 5.97 -7.71
N SER A 199 2.45 5.96 -8.49
CA SER A 199 1.31 6.83 -8.26
C SER A 199 0.33 6.23 -7.25
N ARG A 200 -0.48 7.10 -6.64
CA ARG A 200 -1.62 6.73 -5.79
C ARG A 200 -2.90 7.43 -6.26
N ALA A 201 -4.03 6.95 -5.77
CA ALA A 201 -5.32 7.61 -5.95
C ALA A 201 -5.54 8.68 -4.86
N PRO A 202 -6.49 9.63 -5.05
CA PRO A 202 -6.85 10.61 -4.01
C PRO A 202 -7.40 9.95 -2.74
N ILE A 203 -8.15 8.85 -2.86
CA ILE A 203 -8.52 8.01 -1.73
C ILE A 203 -7.52 6.85 -1.64
N TYR A 204 -6.77 6.76 -0.54
CA TYR A 204 -5.68 5.80 -0.41
C TYR A 204 -5.45 5.41 1.05
N ILE A 205 -4.76 4.28 1.22
CA ILE A 205 -4.17 3.88 2.49
C ILE A 205 -2.66 4.14 2.35
N PRO A 206 -2.00 4.84 3.30
CA PRO A 206 -0.59 5.21 3.17
C PRO A 206 0.32 4.03 2.82
N TYR A 207 0.11 2.89 3.48
CA TYR A 207 0.74 1.62 3.15
C TYR A 207 -0.09 0.45 3.67
N GLN A 208 0.16 -0.76 3.16
CA GLN A 208 -0.71 -1.92 3.42
C GLN A 208 -0.85 -2.31 4.91
N GLN A 209 0.14 -1.99 5.74
CA GLN A 209 0.15 -2.29 7.17
C GLN A 209 0.03 -1.01 8.02
N ALA A 210 -0.59 0.04 7.46
CA ALA A 210 -0.88 1.26 8.21
C ALA A 210 -1.67 0.93 9.48
N VAL A 211 -1.35 1.64 10.57
CA VAL A 211 -2.06 1.52 11.85
C VAL A 211 -2.51 2.92 12.27
N PRO A 212 -3.84 3.20 12.31
CA PRO A 212 -4.93 2.31 11.91
C PRO A 212 -4.94 2.03 10.39
N ASN A 213 -5.40 0.85 9.98
CA ASN A 213 -5.52 0.49 8.56
C ASN A 213 -6.79 1.11 7.95
N THR A 214 -6.81 2.43 7.88
CA THR A 214 -7.97 3.23 7.47
C THR A 214 -7.62 4.09 6.26
N PRO A 215 -8.46 4.14 5.22
CA PRO A 215 -8.21 5.01 4.07
C PRO A 215 -8.41 6.48 4.44
N VAL A 216 -7.65 7.35 3.78
CA VAL A 216 -7.75 8.81 3.88
C VAL A 216 -8.07 9.41 2.50
N ILE A 217 -8.70 10.58 2.49
CA ILE A 217 -8.98 11.34 1.28
C ILE A 217 -8.05 12.56 1.23
N ASP A 218 -7.21 12.59 0.21
CA ASP A 218 -6.40 13.74 -0.14
C ASP A 218 -7.30 14.85 -0.72
N ARG A 219 -7.48 15.92 0.06
CA ARG A 219 -8.35 17.05 -0.32
C ARG A 219 -7.77 17.87 -1.46
N GLU A 220 -6.44 17.91 -1.63
CA GLU A 220 -5.79 18.73 -2.66
C GLU A 220 -6.01 18.15 -4.06
N HIS A 221 -6.10 16.83 -4.16
CA HIS A 221 -6.22 16.13 -5.44
C HIS A 221 -7.60 15.52 -5.71
N CYS A 222 -8.46 15.40 -4.69
CA CYS A 222 -9.79 14.81 -4.85
C CYS A 222 -10.73 15.72 -5.65
N ILE A 223 -11.34 15.17 -6.71
CA ILE A 223 -12.26 15.92 -7.59
C ILE A 223 -13.47 16.48 -6.82
N TYR A 224 -13.93 15.83 -5.74
CA TYR A 224 -15.00 16.39 -4.91
C TYR A 224 -14.62 17.75 -4.33
N PHE A 225 -13.46 17.84 -3.67
CA PHE A 225 -13.00 19.08 -3.06
C PHE A 225 -12.60 20.13 -4.09
N LEU A 226 -12.22 19.71 -5.31
CA LEU A 226 -11.89 20.60 -6.41
C LEU A 226 -13.10 21.14 -7.20
N THR A 227 -14.19 20.38 -7.32
CA THR A 227 -15.34 20.76 -8.19
C THR A 227 -16.69 20.75 -7.49
N GLY A 228 -16.78 20.20 -6.27
CA GLY A 228 -17.99 20.05 -5.48
C GLY A 228 -18.96 18.95 -5.93
N LYS A 229 -18.64 18.17 -6.98
CA LYS A 229 -19.60 17.23 -7.60
C LYS A 229 -19.28 15.74 -7.49
N CYS A 230 -18.01 15.36 -7.51
CA CYS A 230 -17.65 13.94 -7.60
C CYS A 230 -17.97 13.21 -6.29
N ARG A 231 -18.95 12.30 -6.30
CA ARG A 231 -19.30 11.46 -5.14
C ARG A 231 -19.28 9.96 -5.45
N ILE A 232 -18.50 9.58 -6.47
CA ILE A 232 -18.50 8.21 -6.99
C ILE A 232 -18.07 7.20 -5.93
N CYS A 233 -17.08 7.54 -5.09
CA CYS A 233 -16.58 6.65 -4.06
C CYS A 233 -17.65 6.29 -3.01
N GLU A 234 -18.57 7.19 -2.67
CA GLU A 234 -19.70 6.90 -1.77
C GLU A 234 -20.57 5.77 -2.31
N THR A 235 -20.84 5.76 -3.63
CA THR A 235 -21.69 4.75 -4.28
C THR A 235 -21.12 3.33 -4.18
N PHE A 236 -19.78 3.20 -4.14
CA PHE A 236 -19.10 1.92 -4.02
C PHE A 236 -18.73 1.55 -2.57
N CYS A 237 -18.89 2.49 -1.62
CA CYS A 237 -18.59 2.27 -0.22
C CYS A 237 -19.74 1.55 0.49
N GLN A 238 -19.67 0.22 0.54
CA GLN A 238 -20.68 -0.61 1.22
C GLN A 238 -20.81 -0.28 2.72
N ALA A 239 -19.73 0.18 3.35
CA ALA A 239 -19.72 0.54 4.76
C ALA A 239 -20.38 1.91 5.03
N GLY A 240 -20.62 2.73 4.01
CA GLY A 240 -21.13 4.09 4.20
C GLY A 240 -20.18 4.99 5.00
N ALA A 241 -18.88 4.72 4.96
CA ALA A 241 -17.88 5.37 5.82
C ALA A 241 -17.30 6.68 5.25
N ILE A 242 -17.64 7.04 4.01
CA ILE A 242 -17.12 8.25 3.38
C ILE A 242 -17.97 9.43 3.82
N ASP A 243 -17.33 10.37 4.50
CA ASP A 243 -17.91 11.64 4.91
C ASP A 243 -17.05 12.79 4.37
N PHE A 244 -17.60 13.54 3.42
CA PHE A 244 -16.90 14.71 2.87
C PHE A 244 -17.04 15.97 3.72
N ASP A 245 -17.99 15.98 4.65
CA ASP A 245 -18.28 17.10 5.53
C ASP A 245 -17.54 16.96 6.88
N GLN A 246 -16.71 15.93 7.04
CA GLN A 246 -15.85 15.74 8.20
C GLN A 246 -14.94 16.95 8.40
N GLU A 247 -14.96 17.54 9.60
CA GLU A 247 -14.12 18.68 9.98
C GLU A 247 -13.04 18.27 10.99
N ASP A 248 -12.00 19.10 11.10
CA ASP A 248 -10.95 18.92 12.09
C ASP A 248 -11.52 19.15 13.50
N GLU A 249 -11.32 18.20 14.40
CA GLU A 249 -11.72 18.31 15.80
C GLU A 249 -10.51 18.73 16.66
N ILE A 250 -10.69 19.77 17.48
CA ILE A 250 -9.70 20.19 18.47
C ILE A 250 -9.97 19.43 19.77
N ILE A 251 -9.05 18.53 20.12
CA ILE A 251 -9.11 17.77 21.36
C ILE A 251 -8.13 18.38 22.37
N GLU A 252 -8.64 18.80 23.51
CA GLU A 252 -7.82 19.27 24.63
C GLU A 252 -7.44 18.07 25.53
N VAL A 253 -6.14 17.88 25.76
CA VAL A 253 -5.61 16.80 26.60
C VAL A 253 -4.74 17.39 27.69
N GLU A 254 -5.09 17.13 28.94
CA GLU A 254 -4.26 17.50 30.08
C GLU A 254 -3.10 16.51 30.22
N VAL A 255 -1.87 17.02 30.14
CA VAL A 255 -0.64 16.23 30.24
C VAL A 255 0.33 16.86 31.23
N GLY A 256 1.02 16.02 32.02
CA GLY A 256 2.06 16.49 32.95
C GLY A 256 3.48 16.47 32.39
N ALA A 257 3.69 15.79 31.26
CA ALA A 257 4.96 15.76 30.53
C ALA A 257 4.71 15.48 29.05
N VAL A 258 5.59 15.99 28.18
CA VAL A 258 5.53 15.79 26.72
C VAL A 258 6.87 15.24 26.23
N ILE A 259 6.85 14.21 25.39
CA ILE A 259 8.04 13.67 24.72
C ILE A 259 7.93 13.94 23.23
N LEU A 260 8.88 14.68 22.67
CA LEU A 260 8.93 15.04 21.26
C LEU A 260 9.85 14.09 20.51
N ALA A 261 9.27 13.33 19.57
CA ALA A 261 9.99 12.45 18.67
C ALA A 261 9.52 12.62 17.20
N PRO A 262 9.58 13.85 16.63
CA PRO A 262 9.10 14.13 15.27
C PRO A 262 9.95 13.50 14.16
N GLY A 263 11.09 12.88 14.49
CA GLY A 263 11.95 12.18 13.53
C GLY A 263 12.83 13.14 12.71
N PHE A 264 12.90 12.91 11.41
CA PHE A 264 13.76 13.61 10.46
C PHE A 264 13.15 13.61 9.05
N GLU A 265 13.77 14.37 8.16
CA GLU A 265 13.57 14.29 6.70
C GLU A 265 14.89 13.96 5.99
N GLU A 266 14.80 13.41 4.78
CA GLU A 266 15.95 13.22 3.92
C GLU A 266 16.58 14.58 3.55
N PHE A 267 17.89 14.60 3.33
CA PHE A 267 18.58 15.76 2.79
C PHE A 267 17.90 16.27 1.50
N ASP A 268 17.76 17.60 1.40
CA ASP A 268 17.11 18.25 0.26
C ASP A 268 17.65 17.76 -1.09
N THR A 269 16.76 17.16 -1.87
CA THR A 269 17.08 16.53 -3.14
C THR A 269 17.41 17.55 -4.24
N ALA A 270 17.04 18.82 -4.09
CA ALA A 270 17.40 19.88 -5.02
C ALA A 270 18.93 20.08 -5.11
N ALA A 271 19.63 19.93 -3.98
CA ALA A 271 21.10 20.02 -3.92
C ALA A 271 21.81 18.75 -4.43
N LEU A 272 21.06 17.72 -4.85
CA LEU A 272 21.59 16.48 -5.43
C LEU A 272 21.74 16.54 -6.96
N SER A 273 21.37 17.66 -7.59
CA SER A 273 21.50 17.86 -9.03
C SER A 273 22.93 17.67 -9.54
N ASP A 274 23.93 17.93 -8.69
CA ASP A 274 25.36 17.72 -8.97
C ASP A 274 25.67 16.27 -9.34
N TYR A 275 24.94 15.32 -8.74
CA TYR A 275 25.03 13.88 -9.01
C TYR A 275 24.03 13.41 -10.06
N GLY A 276 23.32 14.33 -10.72
CA GLY A 276 22.34 14.01 -11.75
C GLY A 276 21.00 13.49 -11.22
N TYR A 277 20.75 13.54 -9.91
CA TYR A 277 19.47 13.16 -9.33
C TYR A 277 18.32 13.99 -9.94
N GLY A 278 17.17 13.35 -10.21
CA GLY A 278 16.02 13.96 -10.88
C GLY A 278 16.17 14.16 -12.40
N ARG A 279 17.41 14.15 -12.94
CA ARG A 279 17.69 14.23 -14.38
C ARG A 279 18.03 12.87 -14.99
N LEU A 280 18.78 12.05 -14.26
CA LEU A 280 19.23 10.74 -14.68
C LEU A 280 18.35 9.66 -14.04
N ASN A 281 17.65 8.88 -14.87
CA ASN A 281 16.62 7.94 -14.41
C ASN A 281 17.17 6.79 -13.52
N ASN A 282 18.46 6.50 -13.62
CA ASN A 282 19.13 5.41 -12.89
C ASN A 282 19.93 5.91 -11.67
N VAL A 283 19.80 7.19 -11.29
CA VAL A 283 20.34 7.73 -10.04
C VAL A 283 19.21 7.79 -9.02
N LEU A 284 19.37 7.06 -7.92
CA LEU A 284 18.38 6.91 -6.87
C LEU A 284 18.89 7.43 -5.53
N THR A 285 18.01 7.82 -4.61
CA THR A 285 18.35 7.95 -3.18
C THR A 285 18.38 6.57 -2.51
N SER A 286 19.04 6.48 -1.36
CA SER A 286 19.02 5.27 -0.53
C SER A 286 17.60 4.88 -0.11
N ILE A 287 16.70 5.83 0.14
CA ILE A 287 15.31 5.52 0.52
C ILE A 287 14.50 5.01 -0.67
N GLU A 288 14.67 5.58 -1.87
CA GLU A 288 14.09 5.00 -3.09
C GLU A 288 14.55 3.56 -3.28
N PHE A 289 15.84 3.29 -3.07
CA PHE A 289 16.40 1.95 -3.15
C PHE A 289 15.78 0.99 -2.12
N GLU A 290 15.59 1.42 -0.87
CA GLU A 290 14.85 0.66 0.15
C GLU A 290 13.42 0.35 -0.29
N ARG A 291 12.72 1.31 -0.91
CA ARG A 291 11.36 1.10 -1.43
C ARG A 291 11.35 0.08 -2.57
N ILE A 292 12.34 0.09 -3.46
CA ILE A 292 12.48 -0.93 -4.52
C ILE A 292 12.64 -2.33 -3.91
N LEU A 293 13.50 -2.48 -2.90
CA LEU A 293 13.78 -3.76 -2.25
C LEU A 293 12.70 -4.21 -1.25
N SER A 294 11.78 -3.34 -0.86
CA SER A 294 10.70 -3.67 0.05
C SER A 294 9.66 -4.61 -0.58
N ALA A 295 9.29 -5.66 0.14
CA ALA A 295 8.23 -6.60 -0.27
C ALA A 295 6.85 -5.91 -0.42
N ALA A 296 6.59 -4.86 0.36
CA ALA A 296 5.39 -4.03 0.25
C ALA A 296 5.62 -2.77 -0.62
N GLY A 297 6.78 -2.68 -1.27
CA GLY A 297 7.15 -1.59 -2.16
C GLY A 297 6.59 -1.73 -3.58
N PRO A 298 6.81 -0.72 -4.44
CA PRO A 298 6.26 -0.65 -5.80
C PRO A 298 6.65 -1.83 -6.68
N PHE A 299 7.82 -2.44 -6.44
CA PHE A 299 8.34 -3.56 -7.23
C PHE A 299 8.36 -4.90 -6.47
N GLN A 300 7.70 -4.97 -5.31
CA GLN A 300 7.55 -6.19 -4.50
C GLN A 300 8.89 -6.86 -4.16
N GLY A 301 9.93 -6.05 -3.92
CA GLY A 301 11.27 -6.51 -3.58
C GLY A 301 12.15 -6.94 -4.76
N LYS A 302 11.68 -6.78 -6.00
CA LYS A 302 12.48 -7.05 -7.21
C LYS A 302 13.44 -5.89 -7.48
N LEU A 303 14.73 -6.20 -7.49
CA LEU A 303 15.77 -5.25 -7.84
C LEU A 303 15.73 -4.93 -9.34
N ILE A 304 15.31 -3.72 -9.67
CA ILE A 304 15.18 -3.26 -11.06
C ILE A 304 15.68 -1.83 -11.25
N ARG A 305 16.09 -1.50 -12.47
CA ARG A 305 16.40 -0.14 -12.91
C ARG A 305 15.12 0.65 -13.19
N PRO A 306 14.98 1.90 -12.74
CA PRO A 306 13.80 2.69 -13.01
C PRO A 306 13.58 2.96 -14.50
N SER A 307 14.65 3.14 -15.29
CA SER A 307 14.57 3.52 -16.70
C SER A 307 13.96 2.44 -17.60
N ASP A 308 14.45 1.20 -17.49
CA ASP A 308 14.09 0.10 -18.41
C ASP A 308 13.54 -1.15 -17.71
N LYS A 309 13.38 -1.10 -16.39
CA LYS A 309 12.84 -2.17 -15.55
C LYS A 309 13.63 -3.49 -15.59
N LYS A 310 14.89 -3.45 -16.05
CA LYS A 310 15.79 -4.62 -16.04
C LYS A 310 16.57 -4.72 -14.73
N ALA A 311 17.09 -5.90 -14.44
CA ALA A 311 17.99 -6.09 -13.29
C ALA A 311 19.37 -5.44 -13.58
N PRO A 312 19.92 -4.63 -12.66
CA PRO A 312 21.26 -4.07 -12.78
C PRO A 312 22.34 -5.15 -12.57
N GLN A 313 23.43 -5.07 -13.32
CA GLN A 313 24.63 -5.91 -13.15
C GLN A 313 25.69 -5.25 -12.28
N SER A 314 25.66 -3.93 -12.14
CA SER A 314 26.57 -3.17 -11.29
C SER A 314 25.90 -1.99 -10.61
N ILE A 315 26.14 -1.81 -9.32
CA ILE A 315 25.58 -0.71 -8.51
C ILE A 315 26.69 -0.01 -7.73
N ALA A 316 26.67 1.32 -7.75
CA ALA A 316 27.54 2.16 -6.94
C ALA A 316 26.77 2.94 -5.88
N TRP A 317 27.23 2.90 -4.63
CA TRP A 317 26.77 3.78 -3.56
C TRP A 317 27.73 4.93 -3.37
N ILE A 318 27.21 6.15 -3.35
CA ILE A 318 27.99 7.37 -3.08
C ILE A 318 27.70 7.83 -1.67
N GLN A 319 28.73 7.86 -0.82
CA GLN A 319 28.60 8.22 0.58
C GLN A 319 28.68 9.72 0.84
N CYS A 320 28.19 10.10 2.02
CA CYS A 320 28.23 11.48 2.53
C CYS A 320 27.47 12.48 1.64
N VAL A 321 26.41 12.01 0.97
CA VAL A 321 25.58 12.89 0.16
C VAL A 321 24.74 13.76 1.09
N GLY A 322 24.93 15.08 1.04
CA GLY A 322 24.26 16.02 1.96
C GLY A 322 24.82 16.01 3.38
N SER A 323 26.02 15.46 3.60
CA SER A 323 26.65 15.38 4.92
C SER A 323 28.17 15.56 4.81
N ARG A 324 28.79 16.10 5.86
CA ARG A 324 30.23 16.41 5.89
C ARG A 324 30.65 17.28 4.71
N ASP A 325 29.80 18.22 4.32
CA ASP A 325 30.04 19.15 3.22
C ASP A 325 29.82 20.58 3.72
N MET A 326 30.83 21.43 3.52
CA MET A 326 30.86 22.82 3.97
C MET A 326 30.29 23.79 2.93
N ARG A 327 29.88 23.31 1.75
CA ARG A 327 29.22 24.12 0.74
C ARG A 327 27.88 24.66 1.27
N VAL A 328 27.52 25.85 0.83
CA VAL A 328 26.24 26.49 1.20
C VAL A 328 25.09 25.59 0.73
N GLY A 329 24.11 25.35 1.62
CA GLY A 329 23.00 24.42 1.36
C GLY A 329 23.30 22.96 1.69
N HIS A 330 24.48 22.65 2.26
CA HIS A 330 24.80 21.32 2.77
C HIS A 330 25.10 21.32 4.27
N ASN A 331 25.21 20.12 4.84
CA ASN A 331 25.48 19.92 6.26
C ASN A 331 26.93 19.61 6.57
N SER A 332 27.49 20.33 7.54
CA SER A 332 28.84 20.09 8.05
C SER A 332 28.96 18.83 8.92
N TYR A 333 27.84 18.31 9.43
CA TYR A 333 27.81 17.15 10.32
C TYR A 333 27.75 15.81 9.56
N CYS A 334 28.01 14.73 10.28
CA CYS A 334 27.83 13.37 9.77
C CYS A 334 26.44 12.87 10.12
N SER A 335 25.76 12.22 9.17
CA SER A 335 24.43 11.64 9.38
C SER A 335 24.43 10.28 10.10
N SER A 336 25.59 9.82 10.60
CA SER A 336 25.81 8.62 11.42
C SER A 336 25.47 7.26 10.81
N VAL A 337 24.38 7.13 10.05
CA VAL A 337 23.80 5.85 9.61
C VAL A 337 24.12 5.47 8.16
N CYS A 338 24.59 6.41 7.34
CA CYS A 338 24.77 6.20 5.90
C CYS A 338 25.83 5.17 5.52
N CYS A 339 26.90 5.07 6.31
CA CYS A 339 27.89 4.01 6.15
C CYS A 339 27.25 2.62 6.29
N THR A 340 26.44 2.44 7.33
CA THR A 340 25.86 1.14 7.69
C THR A 340 24.67 0.75 6.82
N TYR A 341 23.77 1.68 6.47
CA TYR A 341 22.66 1.33 5.58
C TYR A 341 23.17 1.03 4.16
N ALA A 342 24.21 1.70 3.66
CA ALA A 342 24.73 1.43 2.33
C ALA A 342 25.41 0.06 2.24
N ILE A 343 26.14 -0.35 3.30
CA ILE A 343 26.66 -1.73 3.40
C ILE A 343 25.50 -2.72 3.38
N LYS A 344 24.44 -2.45 4.16
CA LYS A 344 23.26 -3.31 4.20
C LYS A 344 22.60 -3.41 2.83
N GLU A 345 22.33 -2.27 2.18
CA GLU A 345 21.75 -2.21 0.85
C GLU A 345 22.59 -2.96 -0.18
N ALA A 346 23.92 -2.83 -0.16
CA ALA A 346 24.81 -3.55 -1.07
C ALA A 346 24.75 -5.08 -0.86
N VAL A 347 24.73 -5.54 0.39
CA VAL A 347 24.59 -6.97 0.70
C VAL A 347 23.21 -7.49 0.30
N VAL A 348 22.13 -6.76 0.64
CA VAL A 348 20.76 -7.14 0.30
C VAL A 348 20.52 -7.12 -1.21
N ALA A 349 21.14 -6.19 -1.95
CA ALA A 349 21.09 -6.17 -3.41
C ALA A 349 21.65 -7.47 -4.02
N LYS A 350 22.75 -8.00 -3.46
CA LYS A 350 23.31 -9.29 -3.86
C LYS A 350 22.39 -10.46 -3.50
N GLU A 351 21.76 -10.43 -2.32
CA GLU A 351 20.84 -11.48 -1.87
C GLU A 351 19.53 -11.51 -2.69
N HIS A 352 19.04 -10.35 -3.14
CA HIS A 352 17.81 -10.23 -3.92
C HIS A 352 18.02 -10.35 -5.43
N SER A 353 19.27 -10.29 -5.91
CA SER A 353 19.58 -10.41 -7.32
C SER A 353 19.53 -11.87 -7.78
N SER A 354 18.89 -12.12 -8.92
CA SER A 354 18.89 -13.44 -9.58
C SER A 354 20.18 -13.69 -10.38
N ILE A 355 21.02 -12.67 -10.56
CA ILE A 355 22.28 -12.72 -11.29
C ILE A 355 23.43 -12.21 -10.41
N PRO A 356 24.68 -12.65 -10.63
CA PRO A 356 25.84 -12.06 -9.98
C PRO A 356 25.88 -10.55 -10.25
N ILE A 357 26.00 -9.76 -9.17
CA ILE A 357 25.99 -8.30 -9.23
C ILE A 357 27.25 -7.74 -8.56
N GLU A 358 27.85 -6.75 -9.22
CA GLU A 358 28.96 -5.98 -8.69
C GLU A 358 28.44 -4.81 -7.85
N THR A 359 28.94 -4.67 -6.62
CA THR A 359 28.51 -3.61 -5.70
C THR A 359 29.71 -2.86 -5.20
N SER A 360 29.69 -1.54 -5.34
CA SER A 360 30.81 -0.67 -4.96
C SER A 360 30.36 0.48 -4.09
N ILE A 361 31.04 0.72 -2.98
CA ILE A 361 30.75 1.82 -2.06
C ILE A 361 31.90 2.82 -2.12
N PHE A 362 31.60 4.04 -2.56
CA PHE A 362 32.53 5.16 -2.65
C PHE A 362 32.43 6.01 -1.39
N PHE A 363 33.53 6.12 -0.64
CA PHE A 363 33.51 6.70 0.71
C PHE A 363 34.75 7.54 1.02
N MET A 364 34.64 8.40 2.04
CA MET A 364 35.80 9.11 2.64
C MET A 364 36.36 8.33 3.83
N ASP A 365 35.49 8.06 4.81
CA ASP A 365 35.77 7.23 5.98
C ASP A 365 34.56 6.33 6.25
N MET A 366 34.78 5.05 6.53
CA MET A 366 33.70 4.14 6.98
C MET A 366 33.49 4.31 8.48
N ARG A 367 32.25 4.64 8.88
CA ARG A 367 31.87 4.90 10.27
C ARG A 367 30.93 3.80 10.79
N THR A 368 31.53 2.69 11.21
CA THR A 368 30.88 1.44 11.64
C THR A 368 31.03 1.24 13.16
N TYR A 369 30.73 2.28 13.95
CA TYR A 369 31.07 2.38 15.38
C TYR A 369 30.16 1.59 16.34
N GLY A 370 29.03 1.07 15.86
CA GLY A 370 28.06 0.30 16.66
C GLY A 370 28.50 -1.15 16.94
N LYS A 371 27.83 -1.79 17.91
CA LYS A 371 28.12 -3.19 18.28
C LYS A 371 27.92 -4.12 17.09
N GLY A 372 29.02 -4.69 16.60
CA GLY A 372 29.02 -5.64 15.49
C GLY A 372 28.97 -5.00 14.09
N PHE A 373 28.96 -3.66 13.99
CA PHE A 373 28.93 -2.97 12.70
C PHE A 373 30.25 -3.15 11.94
N GLU A 374 31.39 -3.11 12.64
CA GLU A 374 32.68 -3.41 12.00
C GLU A 374 32.75 -4.84 11.47
N ARG A 375 32.26 -5.83 12.24
CA ARG A 375 32.17 -7.22 11.77
C ARG A 375 31.25 -7.34 10.56
N TYR A 376 30.19 -6.54 10.49
CA TYR A 376 29.29 -6.54 9.33
C TYR A 376 29.97 -5.95 8.09
N TYR A 377 30.75 -4.88 8.26
CA TYR A 377 31.61 -4.33 7.21
C TYR A 377 32.64 -5.35 6.71
N GLU A 378 33.40 -5.98 7.61
CA GLU A 378 34.36 -7.03 7.24
C GLU A 378 33.69 -8.20 6.51
N ARG A 379 32.49 -8.60 6.95
CA ARG A 379 31.71 -9.66 6.30
C ARG A 379 31.25 -9.25 4.91
N ALA A 380 30.78 -8.02 4.74
CA ALA A 380 30.36 -7.50 3.44
C ALA A 380 31.52 -7.53 2.43
N GLU A 381 32.73 -7.17 2.86
CA GLU A 381 33.94 -7.25 2.03
C GLU A 381 34.35 -8.70 1.74
N LYS A 382 34.56 -9.51 2.79
CA LYS A 382 35.20 -10.84 2.67
C LYS A 382 34.27 -11.94 2.18
N GLU A 383 33.01 -11.93 2.60
CA GLU A 383 32.04 -13.01 2.31
C GLU A 383 31.12 -12.66 1.14
N HIS A 384 30.71 -11.39 1.02
CA HIS A 384 29.78 -10.95 -0.04
C HIS A 384 30.49 -10.26 -1.22
N GLY A 385 31.78 -9.94 -1.10
CA GLY A 385 32.56 -9.30 -2.17
C GLY A 385 32.08 -7.90 -2.51
N VAL A 386 31.63 -7.13 -1.50
CA VAL A 386 31.33 -5.70 -1.66
C VAL A 386 32.65 -4.94 -1.78
N ARG A 387 32.80 -4.13 -2.82
CA ARG A 387 34.01 -3.36 -3.07
C ARG A 387 33.94 -2.01 -2.39
N PHE A 388 34.99 -1.65 -1.64
CA PHE A 388 35.07 -0.38 -0.94
C PHE A 388 36.14 0.50 -1.60
N VAL A 389 35.74 1.66 -2.12
CA VAL A 389 36.61 2.59 -2.84
C VAL A 389 36.71 3.88 -2.03
N ARG A 390 37.91 4.15 -1.49
CA ARG A 390 38.15 5.36 -0.71
C ARG A 390 38.37 6.56 -1.62
N ALA A 391 37.29 7.12 -2.13
CA ALA A 391 37.30 8.30 -2.98
C ALA A 391 35.99 9.09 -2.86
N ARG A 392 36.08 10.41 -3.01
CA ARG A 392 34.90 11.27 -3.15
C ARG A 392 34.56 11.41 -4.63
N VAL A 393 33.34 11.03 -5.00
CA VAL A 393 32.85 11.15 -6.37
C VAL A 393 32.63 12.62 -6.73
N GLN A 394 33.09 13.01 -7.92
CA GLN A 394 32.98 14.36 -8.44
C GLN A 394 31.68 14.58 -9.22
N ASN A 395 31.35 13.68 -10.15
CA ASN A 395 30.16 13.77 -10.98
C ASN A 395 29.66 12.39 -11.45
N VAL A 396 28.43 12.39 -11.96
CA VAL A 396 27.79 11.25 -12.60
C VAL A 396 27.26 11.69 -13.97
N ILE A 397 27.59 10.93 -15.02
CA ILE A 397 27.17 11.21 -16.40
C ILE A 397 26.45 9.97 -16.94
N GLU A 398 25.40 10.17 -17.74
CA GLU A 398 24.66 9.08 -18.39
C GLU A 398 25.15 8.87 -19.83
N GLU A 399 25.34 7.60 -20.19
CA GLU A 399 25.66 7.14 -21.53
C GLU A 399 24.39 6.88 -22.36
N LYS A 400 24.55 6.73 -23.69
CA LYS A 400 23.40 6.53 -24.59
C LYS A 400 22.60 5.25 -24.32
N ASP A 401 23.21 4.26 -23.67
CA ASP A 401 22.58 3.00 -23.29
C ASP A 401 21.88 3.05 -21.91
N GLY A 402 21.92 4.20 -21.24
CA GLY A 402 21.37 4.41 -19.89
C GLY A 402 22.28 3.97 -18.75
N SER A 403 23.52 3.55 -19.05
CA SER A 403 24.54 3.30 -18.01
C SER A 403 25.11 4.62 -17.48
N LEU A 404 25.67 4.59 -16.27
CA LEU A 404 26.16 5.75 -15.54
C LEU A 404 27.67 5.66 -15.38
N ILE A 405 28.39 6.71 -15.76
CA ILE A 405 29.82 6.87 -15.54
C ILE A 405 30.04 7.72 -14.30
N ILE A 406 30.77 7.18 -13.34
CA ILE A 406 31.20 7.86 -12.12
C ILE A 406 32.67 8.26 -12.27
N SER A 407 32.97 9.55 -12.04
CA SER A 407 34.34 10.05 -12.01
C SER A 407 34.79 10.32 -10.58
N TYR A 408 35.95 9.77 -10.21
CA TYR A 408 36.55 9.94 -8.90
C TYR A 408 38.07 10.03 -9.00
N ALA A 409 38.71 10.55 -7.96
CA ALA A 409 40.16 10.61 -7.87
C ALA A 409 40.64 9.69 -6.74
N ASP A 410 41.70 8.93 -7.02
CA ASP A 410 42.46 8.17 -6.03
C ASP A 410 43.95 8.53 -6.10
N GLU A 411 44.79 7.76 -5.40
CA GLU A 411 46.24 8.00 -5.35
C GLU A 411 46.94 7.84 -6.70
N GLU A 412 46.33 7.13 -7.67
CA GLU A 412 46.88 6.86 -9.00
C GLU A 412 46.39 7.85 -10.06
N GLY A 413 45.34 8.64 -9.76
CA GLY A 413 44.85 9.71 -10.62
C GLY A 413 43.33 9.74 -10.71
N ILE A 414 42.83 10.33 -11.80
CA ILE A 414 41.39 10.38 -12.10
C ILE A 414 41.00 9.07 -12.76
N LYS A 415 39.96 8.42 -12.23
CA LYS A 415 39.37 7.18 -12.74
C LYS A 415 37.92 7.42 -13.11
N GLU A 416 37.49 6.73 -14.16
CA GLU A 416 36.11 6.67 -14.60
C GLU A 416 35.67 5.20 -14.59
N GLU A 417 34.48 4.95 -14.05
CA GLU A 417 33.93 3.61 -13.99
C GLU A 417 32.44 3.60 -14.30
N ARG A 418 31.99 2.53 -14.97
CA ARG A 418 30.62 2.39 -15.45
C ARG A 418 29.78 1.53 -14.51
N PHE A 419 28.59 2.01 -14.19
CA PHE A 419 27.59 1.35 -13.37
C PHE A 419 26.22 1.35 -14.04
N ASP A 420 25.41 0.33 -13.77
CA ASP A 420 24.02 0.27 -14.25
C ASP A 420 23.06 1.11 -13.39
N LEU A 421 23.41 1.31 -12.11
CA LEU A 421 22.61 2.04 -11.13
C LEU A 421 23.53 2.77 -10.15
N VAL A 422 23.15 3.98 -9.73
CA VAL A 422 23.85 4.74 -8.69
C VAL A 422 22.88 5.05 -7.56
N VAL A 423 23.28 4.78 -6.33
CA VAL A 423 22.51 5.05 -5.12
C VAL A 423 23.22 6.13 -4.29
N LEU A 424 22.54 7.23 -4.08
CA LEU A 424 23.00 8.35 -3.27
C LEU A 424 22.65 8.07 -1.81
N SER A 425 23.67 7.90 -0.97
CA SER A 425 23.48 7.69 0.46
C SER A 425 23.23 9.04 1.14
N VAL A 426 21.96 9.47 1.10
CA VAL A 426 21.49 10.77 1.58
C VAL A 426 21.55 10.89 3.10
N GLY A 427 21.90 12.09 3.55
CA GLY A 427 21.94 12.45 4.97
C GLY A 427 20.56 12.68 5.59
N LEU A 428 20.56 12.89 6.91
CA LEU A 428 19.36 13.20 7.69
C LEU A 428 19.34 14.70 8.05
N GLU A 429 18.18 15.33 7.95
CA GLU A 429 17.96 16.73 8.32
C GLU A 429 16.74 16.91 9.23
N PRO A 430 16.69 17.99 10.04
CA PRO A 430 15.49 18.34 10.79
C PRO A 430 14.37 18.78 9.84
N SER A 431 13.19 18.19 9.97
CA SER A 431 12.02 18.55 9.16
C SER A 431 11.55 19.99 9.44
N PRO A 432 10.94 20.68 8.45
CA PRO A 432 10.27 21.97 8.67
C PRO A 432 9.25 21.91 9.82
N GLY A 433 8.52 20.79 9.92
CA GLY A 433 7.57 20.54 11.01
C GLY A 433 8.25 20.49 12.38
N SER A 434 9.46 19.93 12.49
CA SER A 434 10.23 19.93 13.75
C SER A 434 10.61 21.35 14.19
N LYS A 435 10.95 22.24 13.23
CA LYS A 435 11.25 23.66 13.53
C LYS A 435 10.00 24.42 13.95
N GLU A 436 8.85 24.15 13.34
CA GLU A 436 7.58 24.71 13.77
C GLU A 436 7.18 24.24 15.17
N LEU A 437 7.32 22.94 15.45
CA LEU A 437 7.08 22.34 16.76
C LEU A 437 7.95 23.02 17.83
N SER A 438 9.22 23.23 17.53
CA SER A 438 10.16 23.92 18.42
C SER A 438 9.72 25.36 18.73
N ARG A 439 9.20 26.09 17.73
CA ARG A 439 8.62 27.43 17.94
C ARG A 439 7.37 27.40 18.81
N LYS A 440 6.48 26.41 18.64
CA LYS A 440 5.25 26.26 19.44
C LYS A 440 5.56 25.95 20.92
N PHE A 441 6.56 25.11 21.17
CA PHE A 441 6.99 24.74 22.53
C PHE A 441 8.02 25.70 23.15
N GLY A 442 8.59 26.63 22.38
CA GLY A 442 9.63 27.54 22.88
C GLY A 442 10.99 26.88 23.12
N LEU A 443 11.34 25.87 22.32
CA LEU A 443 12.56 25.08 22.48
C LEU A 443 13.77 25.75 21.84
N GLU A 444 14.93 25.62 22.49
CA GLU A 444 16.21 25.97 21.90
C GLU A 444 16.66 24.90 20.89
N LEU A 445 17.08 25.35 19.70
CA LEU A 445 17.71 24.51 18.69
C LEU A 445 19.22 24.75 18.65
N ASN A 446 19.99 23.73 18.28
CA ASN A 446 21.41 23.89 18.03
C ASN A 446 21.67 24.57 16.67
N SER A 447 22.94 24.83 16.35
CA SER A 447 23.35 25.49 15.09
C SER A 447 22.95 24.74 13.81
N HIS A 448 22.53 23.49 13.93
CA HIS A 448 22.11 22.62 12.83
C HIS A 448 20.59 22.42 12.79
N GLY A 449 19.83 23.05 13.70
CA GLY A 449 18.37 22.98 13.72
C GLY A 449 17.80 21.73 14.42
N PHE A 450 18.61 20.93 15.08
CA PHE A 450 18.15 19.84 15.97
C PHE A 450 17.85 20.39 17.37
N CYS A 451 17.02 19.67 18.13
CA CYS A 451 16.74 20.01 19.52
C CYS A 451 18.04 20.08 20.32
N LYS A 452 18.27 21.20 20.99
CA LYS A 452 19.43 21.34 21.88
C LYS A 452 19.16 20.54 23.15
N VAL A 453 20.12 19.67 23.48
CA VAL A 453 20.16 18.88 24.72
C VAL A 453 21.53 19.04 25.35
N GLU A 454 21.64 18.75 26.66
CA GLU A 454 22.91 18.81 27.39
C GLU A 454 23.57 17.44 27.50
N ASP A 455 24.89 17.39 27.58
CA ASP A 455 25.66 16.14 27.60
C ASP A 455 25.29 15.20 28.75
N PHE A 456 24.97 15.76 29.92
CA PHE A 456 24.55 14.98 31.10
C PHE A 456 23.04 14.73 31.17
N PHE A 457 22.26 15.39 30.30
CA PHE A 457 20.80 15.29 30.24
C PHE A 457 20.34 15.14 28.79
N PRO A 458 20.70 14.05 28.10
CA PRO A 458 20.61 13.93 26.63
C PRO A 458 19.17 13.88 26.09
N VAL A 459 18.18 13.78 26.97
CA VAL A 459 16.74 13.73 26.62
C VAL A 459 15.96 14.93 27.15
N THR A 460 16.60 15.81 27.91
CA THR A 460 15.94 16.98 28.52
C THR A 460 16.12 18.18 27.60
N THR A 461 15.01 18.89 27.35
CA THR A 461 15.03 20.09 26.51
C THR A 461 15.26 21.35 27.36
N SER A 462 15.26 22.52 26.71
CA SER A 462 15.30 23.82 27.40
C SER A 462 14.02 24.16 28.19
N VAL A 463 12.97 23.35 28.09
CA VAL A 463 11.68 23.59 28.76
C VAL A 463 11.36 22.43 29.70
N ASP A 464 11.13 22.77 30.97
CA ASP A 464 10.79 21.81 32.01
C ASP A 464 9.51 21.03 31.67
N GLY A 465 9.54 19.71 31.86
CA GLY A 465 8.43 18.81 31.50
C GLY A 465 8.34 18.47 30.02
N VAL A 466 9.22 19.03 29.17
CA VAL A 466 9.34 18.68 27.75
C VAL A 466 10.65 17.95 27.51
N TYR A 467 10.55 16.76 26.92
CA TYR A 467 11.66 15.87 26.61
C TYR A 467 11.75 15.65 25.10
N ALA A 468 12.92 15.26 24.61
CA ALA A 468 13.15 14.93 23.20
C ALA A 468 13.83 13.56 23.07
N ALA A 469 13.54 12.85 21.98
CA ALA A 469 14.14 11.55 21.71
C ALA A 469 14.34 11.31 20.20
N GLY A 470 15.34 10.51 19.88
CA GLY A 470 15.55 10.02 18.52
C GLY A 470 16.24 11.04 17.64
N VAL A 471 15.96 10.98 16.33
CA VAL A 471 16.71 11.81 15.36
C VAL A 471 16.50 13.31 15.56
N PHE A 472 15.45 13.72 16.28
CA PHE A 472 15.21 15.12 16.61
C PHE A 472 16.33 15.76 17.47
N THR A 473 17.06 14.96 18.26
CA THR A 473 18.23 15.42 19.03
C THR A 473 19.54 15.26 18.24
N GLY A 474 19.51 14.66 17.05
CA GLY A 474 20.65 14.52 16.13
C GLY A 474 20.65 13.17 15.37
N PRO A 475 21.41 13.04 14.25
CA PRO A 475 21.46 11.82 13.45
C PRO A 475 21.98 10.59 14.21
N ARG A 476 21.20 9.50 14.20
CA ARG A 476 21.48 8.25 14.93
C ARG A 476 20.70 7.07 14.35
N ASP A 477 21.05 5.87 14.78
CA ASP A 477 20.39 4.64 14.32
C ASP A 477 19.15 4.27 15.16
N ILE A 478 18.49 3.17 14.78
CA ILE A 478 17.30 2.65 15.46
C ILE A 478 17.61 2.23 16.91
N PRO A 479 18.65 1.40 17.20
CA PRO A 479 19.02 1.08 18.57
C PRO A 479 19.23 2.30 19.48
N GLU A 480 19.98 3.30 19.03
CA GLU A 480 20.22 4.54 19.78
C GLU A 480 18.91 5.32 19.99
N THR A 481 18.04 5.38 18.98
CA THR A 481 16.71 6.00 19.08
C THR A 481 15.82 5.31 20.12
N VAL A 482 15.78 3.97 20.14
CA VAL A 482 14.99 3.19 21.11
C VAL A 482 15.54 3.37 22.53
N MET A 483 16.86 3.43 22.67
CA MET A 483 17.53 3.71 23.94
C MET A 483 17.14 5.09 24.47
N GLU A 484 17.20 6.13 23.64
CA GLU A 484 16.78 7.48 24.03
C GLU A 484 15.29 7.58 24.34
N ALA A 485 14.43 6.93 23.56
CA ALA A 485 12.99 6.90 23.85
C ALA A 485 12.72 6.30 25.23
N SER A 486 13.46 5.25 25.60
CA SER A 486 13.39 4.64 26.93
C SER A 486 13.91 5.59 28.02
N ALA A 487 14.99 6.32 27.75
CA ALA A 487 15.53 7.32 28.67
C ALA A 487 14.58 8.51 28.87
N ALA A 488 13.96 9.02 27.80
CA ALA A 488 12.95 10.08 27.85
C ALA A 488 11.69 9.63 28.60
N ALA A 489 11.23 8.40 28.37
CA ALA A 489 10.11 7.82 29.12
C ALA A 489 10.43 7.68 30.61
N SER A 490 11.67 7.30 30.96
CA SER A 490 12.14 7.24 32.34
C SER A 490 12.18 8.62 32.99
N ALA A 491 12.73 9.63 32.31
CA ALA A 491 12.80 11.00 32.79
C ALA A 491 11.40 11.61 33.01
N ALA A 492 10.48 11.42 32.05
CA ALA A 492 9.09 11.82 32.18
C ALA A 492 8.39 11.07 33.34
N SER A 493 8.65 9.76 33.49
CA SER A 493 8.07 8.97 34.59
C SER A 493 8.57 9.41 35.96
N ALA A 494 9.82 9.87 36.06
CA ALA A 494 10.36 10.42 37.30
C ALA A 494 9.62 11.71 37.71
N LEU A 495 9.32 12.59 36.75
CA LEU A 495 8.50 13.77 36.96
C LEU A 495 7.05 13.40 37.34
N LEU A 496 6.47 12.44 36.63
CA LEU A 496 5.07 12.01 36.80
C LEU A 496 4.82 11.05 37.97
N HIS A 497 5.86 10.63 38.68
CA HIS A 497 5.75 9.65 39.78
C HIS A 497 4.64 9.98 40.80
N PRO A 498 4.46 11.24 41.25
CA PRO A 498 3.41 11.59 42.22
C PRO A 498 1.98 11.39 41.68
N ALA A 499 1.79 11.41 40.36
CA ALA A 499 0.50 11.28 39.69
C ALA A 499 0.31 9.90 39.02
N ARG A 500 1.14 8.92 39.35
CA ARG A 500 1.07 7.58 38.74
C ARG A 500 -0.33 6.98 38.91
N HIS A 501 -0.89 6.46 37.82
CA HIS A 501 -2.22 5.85 37.74
C HIS A 501 -3.42 6.81 37.90
N SER A 502 -3.23 8.13 37.98
CA SER A 502 -4.36 9.08 38.12
C SER A 502 -5.25 9.14 36.88
N LEU A 503 -4.66 8.99 35.68
CA LEU A 503 -5.34 9.10 34.38
C LEU A 503 -5.21 7.82 33.52
N THR A 504 -4.75 6.71 34.08
CA THR A 504 -4.59 5.45 33.32
C THR A 504 -5.89 4.67 33.26
N VAL A 505 -6.29 4.23 32.06
CA VAL A 505 -7.42 3.31 31.86
C VAL A 505 -6.88 1.89 31.67
N GLU A 506 -7.35 0.94 32.47
CA GLU A 506 -7.03 -0.47 32.25
C GLU A 506 -7.75 -1.01 31.01
N LYS A 507 -6.99 -1.60 30.09
CA LYS A 507 -7.55 -2.27 28.91
C LYS A 507 -8.36 -3.49 29.36
N GLN A 508 -9.66 -3.47 29.08
CA GLN A 508 -10.55 -4.59 29.36
C GLN A 508 -10.48 -5.61 28.22
N TYR A 509 -10.25 -6.88 28.57
CA TYR A 509 -10.28 -7.99 27.63
C TYR A 509 -11.60 -8.77 27.77
N PRO A 510 -12.06 -9.46 26.71
CA PRO A 510 -13.15 -10.41 26.82
C PRO A 510 -12.88 -11.48 27.88
N GLN A 511 -13.93 -12.05 28.45
CA GLN A 511 -13.79 -13.14 29.41
C GLN A 511 -12.99 -14.29 28.80
N GLU A 512 -11.94 -14.72 29.50
CA GLU A 512 -11.13 -15.86 29.08
C GLU A 512 -11.98 -17.13 29.07
N ARG A 513 -12.00 -17.82 27.93
CA ARG A 513 -12.68 -19.10 27.76
C ARG A 513 -11.86 -20.19 28.43
N ASP A 514 -12.50 -20.92 29.34
CA ASP A 514 -11.91 -22.12 29.91
C ASP A 514 -11.91 -23.26 28.89
N VAL A 515 -10.72 -23.72 28.52
CA VAL A 515 -10.53 -24.83 27.56
C VAL A 515 -9.98 -26.09 28.23
N ARG A 516 -10.01 -26.16 29.57
CA ARG A 516 -9.54 -27.33 30.32
C ARG A 516 -10.44 -28.53 30.02
N GLY A 517 -9.83 -29.66 29.72
CA GLY A 517 -10.55 -30.90 29.36
C GLY A 517 -11.07 -30.94 27.92
N GLU A 518 -10.94 -29.87 27.14
CA GLU A 518 -11.25 -29.89 25.71
C GLU A 518 -10.15 -30.62 24.92
N ARG A 519 -10.55 -31.31 23.84
CA ARG A 519 -9.59 -31.82 22.86
C ARG A 519 -8.87 -30.64 22.19
N PRO A 520 -7.53 -30.69 21.99
CA PRO A 520 -6.81 -29.65 21.26
C PRO A 520 -7.39 -29.42 19.86
N ARG A 521 -7.64 -28.15 19.53
CA ARG A 521 -8.08 -27.63 18.24
C ARG A 521 -7.15 -26.48 17.87
N ILE A 522 -6.13 -26.81 17.09
CA ILE A 522 -4.99 -25.93 16.81
C ILE A 522 -5.22 -25.23 15.47
N GLY A 523 -5.11 -23.90 15.47
CA GLY A 523 -4.95 -23.11 14.23
C GLY A 523 -3.48 -22.87 13.95
N VAL A 524 -3.03 -23.13 12.72
CA VAL A 524 -1.65 -22.89 12.30
C VAL A 524 -1.62 -21.80 11.23
N PHE A 525 -0.89 -20.72 11.47
CA PHE A 525 -0.76 -19.61 10.52
C PHE A 525 0.69 -19.49 10.06
N ILE A 526 0.93 -19.59 8.75
CA ILE A 526 2.27 -19.53 8.15
C ILE A 526 2.47 -18.18 7.46
N CYS A 527 3.49 -17.44 7.86
CA CYS A 527 3.82 -16.13 7.29
C CYS A 527 4.71 -16.28 6.06
N HIS A 528 4.39 -15.58 4.97
CA HIS A 528 5.21 -15.55 3.76
C HIS A 528 6.28 -14.45 3.78
N CYS A 529 5.99 -13.29 4.37
CA CYS A 529 6.91 -12.15 4.55
C CYS A 529 7.73 -11.76 3.28
N GLY A 530 7.14 -11.87 2.09
CA GLY A 530 7.82 -11.62 0.81
C GLY A 530 9.05 -12.52 0.61
N ILE A 531 10.16 -11.94 0.19
CA ILE A 531 11.43 -12.65 -0.03
C ILE A 531 12.09 -13.13 1.28
N ASN A 532 11.73 -12.55 2.44
CA ASN A 532 12.35 -12.90 3.72
C ASN A 532 12.06 -14.34 4.16
N ILE A 533 10.90 -14.90 3.81
CA ILE A 533 10.56 -16.31 4.09
C ILE A 533 10.25 -17.02 2.79
N GLY A 534 9.25 -16.56 2.03
CA GLY A 534 8.82 -17.21 0.80
C GLY A 534 9.82 -17.15 -0.35
N GLY A 535 10.92 -16.39 -0.22
CA GLY A 535 12.04 -16.45 -1.18
C GLY A 535 12.85 -17.74 -1.09
N VAL A 536 12.83 -18.43 0.06
CA VAL A 536 13.64 -19.64 0.33
C VAL A 536 12.78 -20.82 0.77
N VAL A 537 11.79 -20.58 1.63
CA VAL A 537 10.91 -21.62 2.18
C VAL A 537 9.66 -21.75 1.32
N ASP A 538 9.32 -22.96 0.90
CA ASP A 538 8.03 -23.26 0.24
C ASP A 538 6.88 -23.18 1.24
N VAL A 539 6.36 -21.97 1.42
CA VAL A 539 5.26 -21.65 2.36
C VAL A 539 4.00 -22.46 2.07
N PRO A 540 3.51 -22.60 0.81
CA PRO A 540 2.42 -23.52 0.48
C PRO A 540 2.71 -24.97 0.91
N GLY A 541 3.91 -25.48 0.66
CA GLY A 541 4.29 -26.83 1.09
C GLY A 541 4.33 -27.01 2.61
N VAL A 542 4.73 -25.98 3.37
CA VAL A 542 4.66 -26.00 4.84
C VAL A 542 3.21 -25.95 5.34
N ARG A 543 2.34 -25.16 4.70
CA ARG A 543 0.91 -25.11 5.00
C ARG A 543 0.24 -26.46 4.80
N ASP A 544 0.47 -27.08 3.64
CA ASP A 544 -0.14 -28.36 3.30
C ASP A 544 0.34 -29.45 4.26
N TYR A 545 1.64 -29.45 4.61
CA TYR A 545 2.17 -30.33 5.65
C TYR A 545 1.53 -30.08 7.02
N ALA A 546 1.39 -28.83 7.46
CA ALA A 546 0.79 -28.48 8.73
C ALA A 546 -0.66 -28.98 8.84
N SER A 547 -1.41 -29.00 7.74
CA SER A 547 -2.78 -29.51 7.68
C SER A 547 -2.89 -31.01 7.99
N SER A 548 -1.81 -31.76 7.77
CA SER A 548 -1.74 -33.20 8.04
C SER A 548 -1.40 -33.55 9.49
N LEU A 549 -1.03 -32.55 10.31
CA LEU A 549 -0.58 -32.76 11.67
C LEU A 549 -1.75 -33.03 12.64
N PRO A 550 -1.53 -33.85 13.69
CA PRO A 550 -2.57 -34.12 14.69
C PRO A 550 -3.11 -32.84 15.35
N TYR A 551 -4.42 -32.81 15.59
CA TYR A 551 -5.15 -31.72 16.26
C TYR A 551 -5.23 -30.38 15.50
N VAL A 552 -4.56 -30.26 14.36
CA VAL A 552 -4.68 -29.09 13.50
C VAL A 552 -6.06 -29.08 12.83
N THR A 553 -6.81 -28.02 13.07
CA THR A 553 -8.20 -27.85 12.61
C THR A 553 -8.31 -26.82 11.50
N PHE A 554 -7.39 -25.86 11.48
CA PHE A 554 -7.36 -24.79 10.51
C PHE A 554 -5.91 -24.45 10.19
N VAL A 555 -5.62 -24.22 8.91
CA VAL A 555 -4.31 -23.74 8.46
C VAL A 555 -4.52 -22.63 7.44
N ASP A 556 -3.72 -21.58 7.56
CA ASP A 556 -3.73 -20.47 6.62
C ASP A 556 -2.31 -19.95 6.36
N ASN A 557 -2.12 -19.29 5.22
CA ASN A 557 -0.87 -18.65 4.87
C ASN A 557 -1.09 -17.21 4.41
N ASN A 558 -0.50 -16.25 5.12
CA ASN A 558 -0.71 -14.81 4.90
C ASN A 558 0.61 -14.12 4.56
N LEU A 559 0.55 -12.98 3.85
CA LEU A 559 1.75 -12.23 3.51
C LEU A 559 2.45 -11.70 4.77
N PHE A 560 1.69 -11.12 5.69
CA PHE A 560 2.21 -10.62 6.96
C PHE A 560 1.29 -11.00 8.12
N THR A 561 1.59 -12.09 8.82
CA THR A 561 0.75 -12.52 9.96
C THR A 561 0.68 -11.48 11.08
N CYS A 562 1.70 -10.62 11.21
CA CYS A 562 1.74 -9.56 12.21
C CYS A 562 0.91 -8.31 11.85
N SER A 563 0.33 -8.22 10.65
CA SER A 563 -0.47 -7.07 10.26
C SER A 563 -1.79 -7.00 11.03
N GLN A 564 -2.33 -5.79 11.24
CA GLN A 564 -3.52 -5.57 12.06
C GLN A 564 -4.77 -6.27 11.47
N ASP A 565 -4.91 -6.27 10.15
CA ASP A 565 -5.94 -6.99 9.40
C ASP A 565 -5.84 -8.51 9.62
N THR A 566 -4.62 -9.07 9.56
CA THR A 566 -4.42 -10.50 9.82
C THR A 566 -4.70 -10.85 11.28
N GLN A 567 -4.33 -9.98 12.23
CA GLN A 567 -4.67 -10.16 13.65
C GLN A 567 -6.19 -10.12 13.88
N GLN A 568 -6.91 -9.23 13.20
CA GLN A 568 -8.37 -9.17 13.28
C GLN A 568 -9.00 -10.45 12.71
N ARG A 569 -8.54 -10.90 11.53
CA ARG A 569 -8.96 -12.17 10.92
C ARG A 569 -8.65 -13.36 11.82
N LEU A 570 -7.49 -13.38 12.48
CA LEU A 570 -7.10 -14.43 13.43
C LEU A 570 -8.09 -14.52 14.59
N LYS A 571 -8.56 -13.38 15.14
CA LYS A 571 -9.60 -13.36 16.19
C LYS A 571 -10.93 -13.94 15.70
N GLU A 572 -11.31 -13.66 14.45
CA GLU A 572 -12.53 -14.21 13.83
C GLU A 572 -12.40 -15.73 13.62
N VAL A 573 -11.29 -16.18 13.02
CA VAL A 573 -11.00 -17.60 12.76
C VAL A 573 -10.98 -18.41 14.05
N ILE A 574 -10.43 -17.87 15.14
CA ILE A 574 -10.47 -18.52 16.46
C ILE A 574 -11.90 -18.85 16.87
N LYS A 575 -12.84 -17.91 16.64
CA LYS A 575 -14.26 -18.09 16.96
C LYS A 575 -14.94 -19.02 15.97
N GLU A 576 -14.79 -18.77 14.66
CA GLU A 576 -15.42 -19.53 13.57
C GLU A 576 -15.09 -21.02 13.63
N HIS A 577 -13.81 -21.36 13.83
CA HIS A 577 -13.34 -22.75 13.85
C HIS A 577 -13.29 -23.34 15.27
N ASN A 578 -13.72 -22.59 16.28
CA ASN A 578 -13.64 -22.94 17.69
C ASN A 578 -12.22 -23.43 18.07
N LEU A 579 -11.20 -22.65 17.70
CA LEU A 579 -9.82 -22.97 18.02
C LEU A 579 -9.58 -22.73 19.51
N ASN A 580 -8.77 -23.57 20.15
CA ASN A 580 -8.37 -23.38 21.55
C ASN A 580 -6.85 -23.22 21.73
N ARG A 581 -6.09 -23.27 20.62
CA ARG A 581 -4.63 -23.16 20.57
C ARG A 581 -4.22 -22.57 19.24
N VAL A 582 -3.13 -21.81 19.25
CA VAL A 582 -2.62 -21.15 18.04
C VAL A 582 -1.13 -21.39 17.88
N VAL A 583 -0.72 -21.77 16.68
CA VAL A 583 0.68 -21.79 16.26
C VAL A 583 0.87 -20.75 15.17
N ILE A 584 1.91 -19.93 15.29
CA ILE A 584 2.31 -19.01 14.23
C ILE A 584 3.72 -19.35 13.76
N ALA A 585 3.84 -19.74 12.50
CA ALA A 585 5.12 -19.99 11.85
C ALA A 585 5.57 -18.71 11.13
N SER A 586 6.47 -17.95 11.75
CA SER A 586 6.89 -16.65 11.20
C SER A 586 8.29 -16.22 11.70
N CYS A 587 8.41 -14.97 12.14
CA CYS A 587 9.63 -14.28 12.54
C CYS A 587 10.11 -14.67 13.95
N SER A 588 10.96 -13.83 14.55
CA SER A 588 11.49 -14.03 15.90
C SER A 588 10.41 -13.91 17.00
N PRO A 589 10.33 -14.88 17.94
CA PRO A 589 9.45 -14.77 19.12
C PRO A 589 9.72 -13.53 19.96
N ARG A 590 10.99 -13.14 20.11
CA ARG A 590 11.39 -11.99 20.93
C ARG A 590 10.66 -10.69 20.56
N THR A 591 10.32 -10.51 19.28
CA THR A 591 9.71 -9.27 18.79
C THR A 591 8.21 -9.36 18.59
N HIS A 592 7.66 -10.53 18.26
CA HIS A 592 6.25 -10.67 17.85
C HIS A 592 5.41 -11.59 18.74
N GLU A 593 6.02 -12.38 19.63
CA GLU A 593 5.24 -13.22 20.55
C GLU A 593 4.29 -12.40 21.45
N PRO A 594 4.71 -11.29 22.08
CA PRO A 594 3.80 -10.48 22.90
C PRO A 594 2.58 -9.96 22.11
N LEU A 595 2.77 -9.61 20.84
CA LEU A 595 1.72 -9.15 19.95
C LEU A 595 0.63 -10.22 19.78
N PHE A 596 1.02 -11.44 19.43
CA PHE A 596 0.07 -12.54 19.21
C PHE A 596 -0.55 -13.03 20.50
N GLN A 597 0.20 -13.02 21.61
CA GLN A 597 -0.33 -13.26 22.94
C GLN A 597 -1.44 -12.28 23.29
N GLU A 598 -1.29 -11.00 22.94
CA GLU A 598 -2.33 -10.00 23.09
C GLU A 598 -3.53 -10.27 22.16
N THR A 599 -3.30 -10.62 20.89
CA THR A 599 -4.37 -11.02 19.96
C THR A 599 -5.22 -12.18 20.50
N LEU A 600 -4.59 -13.18 21.15
CA LEU A 600 -5.31 -14.28 21.79
C LEU A 600 -6.18 -13.81 22.95
N ARG A 601 -5.69 -12.89 23.80
CA ARG A 601 -6.50 -12.31 24.88
C ARG A 601 -7.70 -11.54 24.34
N GLU A 602 -7.52 -10.78 23.26
CA GLU A 602 -8.60 -10.10 22.57
C GLU A 602 -9.61 -11.07 21.92
N ALA A 603 -9.19 -12.30 21.59
CA ALA A 603 -10.09 -13.36 21.15
C ALA A 603 -10.80 -14.08 22.31
N GLY A 604 -10.43 -13.81 23.56
CA GLY A 604 -10.93 -14.52 24.75
C GLY A 604 -10.19 -15.83 25.04
N LEU A 605 -8.97 -16.03 24.53
CA LEU A 605 -8.12 -17.18 24.86
C LEU A 605 -6.98 -16.79 25.80
N ASN A 606 -6.55 -17.76 26.62
CA ASN A 606 -5.37 -17.60 27.46
C ASN A 606 -4.11 -17.39 26.59
N LYS A 607 -3.33 -16.36 26.91
CA LYS A 607 -2.14 -15.98 26.12
C LYS A 607 -1.07 -17.07 26.01
N TYR A 608 -1.04 -18.03 26.95
CA TYR A 608 -0.05 -19.10 26.97
C TYR A 608 -0.47 -20.34 26.16
N LEU A 609 -1.65 -20.32 25.52
CA LEU A 609 -2.09 -21.34 24.57
C LEU A 609 -1.59 -21.04 23.14
N PHE A 610 -0.37 -20.56 23.07
CA PHE A 610 0.28 -20.02 21.89
C PHE A 610 1.69 -20.61 21.75
N GLU A 611 2.12 -20.88 20.52
CA GLU A 611 3.50 -21.20 20.22
C GLU A 611 3.93 -20.58 18.89
N MET A 612 5.19 -20.15 18.80
CA MET A 612 5.73 -19.53 17.60
C MET A 612 6.88 -20.37 17.00
N ALA A 613 6.75 -20.78 15.75
CA ALA A 613 7.81 -21.44 15.00
C ALA A 613 8.61 -20.40 14.21
N ASN A 614 9.89 -20.18 14.57
CA ASN A 614 10.76 -19.21 13.90
C ASN A 614 11.31 -19.77 12.58
N ILE A 615 10.50 -19.74 11.52
CA ILE A 615 10.88 -20.24 10.19
C ILE A 615 11.69 -19.21 9.37
N ARG A 616 11.76 -17.95 9.82
CA ARG A 616 12.58 -16.94 9.15
C ARG A 616 14.04 -17.06 9.54
N ASP A 617 14.35 -16.87 10.82
CA ASP A 617 15.73 -16.75 11.28
C ASP A 617 16.41 -18.12 11.32
N GLN A 618 15.66 -19.20 11.57
CA GLN A 618 16.19 -20.56 11.68
C GLN A 618 16.06 -21.38 10.39
N CYS A 619 15.28 -20.96 9.39
CA CYS A 619 15.16 -21.68 8.12
C CYS A 619 15.60 -20.81 6.95
N SER A 620 14.84 -19.76 6.64
CA SER A 620 15.10 -18.93 5.45
C SER A 620 16.51 -18.33 5.43
N TRP A 621 16.90 -17.58 6.46
CA TRP A 621 18.15 -16.80 6.47
C TRP A 621 19.42 -17.65 6.59
N VAL A 622 19.37 -18.78 7.31
CA VAL A 622 20.55 -19.65 7.51
C VAL A 622 20.71 -20.70 6.41
N HIS A 623 19.68 -20.95 5.60
CA HIS A 623 19.68 -21.94 4.53
C HIS A 623 19.29 -21.34 3.17
N MET A 624 19.64 -20.07 2.91
CA MET A 624 19.32 -19.37 1.66
C MET A 624 19.78 -20.13 0.40
N ASN A 625 20.91 -20.85 0.50
CA ASN A 625 21.48 -21.65 -0.59
C ASN A 625 20.95 -23.09 -0.63
N GLU A 626 20.08 -23.49 0.31
CA GLU A 626 19.54 -24.84 0.42
C GLU A 626 18.00 -24.84 0.63
N PRO A 627 17.19 -24.31 -0.33
CA PRO A 627 15.75 -24.11 -0.16
C PRO A 627 14.96 -25.35 0.28
N GLN A 628 15.34 -26.52 -0.25
CA GLN A 628 14.69 -27.79 0.11
C GLN A 628 14.92 -28.13 1.59
N LYS A 629 16.16 -28.02 2.08
CA LYS A 629 16.48 -28.26 3.50
C LYS A 629 15.84 -27.20 4.40
N ALA A 630 15.78 -25.95 3.96
CA ALA A 630 15.09 -24.88 4.66
C ALA A 630 13.61 -25.22 4.86
N THR A 631 12.94 -25.69 3.80
CA THR A 631 11.54 -26.11 3.81
C THR A 631 11.30 -27.30 4.71
N ASP A 632 12.13 -28.34 4.62
CA ASP A 632 11.99 -29.53 5.45
C ASP A 632 12.21 -29.22 6.93
N LYS A 633 13.19 -28.37 7.25
CA LYS A 633 13.39 -27.85 8.61
C LYS A 633 12.21 -27.02 9.10
N ALA A 634 11.62 -26.19 8.24
CA ALA A 634 10.45 -25.39 8.59
C ALA A 634 9.24 -26.27 8.93
N LYS A 635 9.01 -27.36 8.17
CA LYS A 635 8.00 -28.38 8.48
C LYS A 635 8.24 -29.00 9.85
N ASP A 636 9.49 -29.36 10.18
CA ASP A 636 9.85 -29.91 11.49
C ASP A 636 9.61 -28.92 12.64
N LEU A 637 9.98 -27.65 12.48
CA LEU A 637 9.72 -26.62 13.49
C LEU A 637 8.21 -26.43 13.73
N VAL A 638 7.40 -26.42 12.67
CA VAL A 638 5.95 -26.34 12.80
C VAL A 638 5.39 -27.58 13.50
N ARG A 639 5.88 -28.78 13.15
CA ARG A 639 5.50 -30.03 13.84
C ARG A 639 5.82 -29.98 15.34
N PHE A 640 7.00 -29.49 15.72
CA PHE A 640 7.38 -29.33 17.12
C PHE A 640 6.50 -28.31 17.84
N ALA A 641 6.21 -27.17 17.20
CA ALA A 641 5.34 -26.15 17.78
C ALA A 641 3.90 -26.66 17.99
N VAL A 642 3.35 -27.38 17.01
CA VAL A 642 2.02 -28.03 17.12
C VAL A 642 2.01 -29.05 18.25
N ALA A 643 3.02 -29.92 18.36
CA ALA A 643 3.11 -30.90 19.43
C ALA A 643 3.24 -30.23 20.81
N LYS A 644 4.03 -29.16 20.92
CA LYS A 644 4.23 -28.41 22.16
C LYS A 644 2.94 -27.72 22.62
N VAL A 645 2.27 -26.98 21.72
CA VAL A 645 1.03 -26.28 22.09
C VAL A 645 -0.09 -27.27 22.40
N ALA A 646 -0.15 -28.44 21.75
CA ALA A 646 -1.13 -29.48 22.06
C ALA A 646 -1.08 -29.91 23.53
N LEU A 647 0.10 -29.87 24.16
CA LEU A 647 0.33 -30.20 25.56
C LEU A 647 0.26 -28.98 26.50
N ALA A 648 0.14 -27.76 25.96
CA ALA A 648 0.06 -26.55 26.77
C ALA A 648 -1.25 -26.52 27.59
N TYR A 649 -1.20 -25.85 28.74
CA TYR A 649 -2.36 -25.60 29.60
C TYR A 649 -2.45 -24.10 29.91
N PRO A 650 -3.65 -23.56 30.16
CA PRO A 650 -3.80 -22.14 30.54
C PRO A 650 -2.98 -21.84 31.80
N LEU A 651 -2.18 -20.77 31.76
CA LEU A 651 -1.40 -20.28 32.89
C LEU A 651 -1.96 -18.93 33.37
N GLY A 652 -1.94 -18.72 34.69
CA GLY A 652 -2.26 -17.43 35.31
C GLY A 652 -1.00 -16.67 35.69
N GLU A 653 -1.04 -15.34 35.63
CA GLU A 653 0.02 -14.51 36.19
C GLU A 653 -0.14 -14.42 37.71
N MET A 654 0.95 -14.66 38.43
CA MET A 654 0.99 -14.51 39.89
C MET A 654 1.59 -13.14 40.22
N SER A 655 0.87 -12.33 40.99
CA SER A 655 1.43 -11.13 41.61
C SER A 655 2.10 -11.53 42.92
N LEU A 656 3.38 -11.21 43.05
CA LEU A 656 4.15 -11.43 44.27
C LEU A 656 4.48 -10.08 44.90
N PRO A 657 4.21 -9.88 46.20
CA PRO A 657 4.62 -8.66 46.89
C PRO A 657 6.15 -8.62 46.95
N ILE A 658 6.74 -7.51 46.50
CA ILE A 658 8.18 -7.26 46.62
C ILE A 658 8.44 -6.50 47.92
N ASN A 659 9.38 -6.97 48.73
CA ASN A 659 9.87 -6.23 49.89
C ASN A 659 10.99 -5.27 49.44
N PRO A 660 10.80 -3.94 49.47
CA PRO A 660 11.79 -2.96 49.03
C PRO A 660 12.89 -2.73 50.08
N ALA A 661 13.44 -3.79 50.67
CA ALA A 661 14.46 -3.72 51.72
C ALA A 661 15.89 -3.64 51.18
N ALA A 662 16.11 -3.94 49.89
CA ALA A 662 17.41 -3.89 49.26
C ALA A 662 17.32 -3.23 47.89
N LEU A 663 18.20 -2.25 47.66
CA LEU A 663 18.45 -1.68 46.35
C LEU A 663 19.61 -2.46 45.72
N VAL A 664 19.37 -3.09 44.57
CA VAL A 664 20.46 -3.62 43.74
C VAL A 664 20.96 -2.45 42.90
N VAL A 665 22.15 -1.94 43.25
CA VAL A 665 22.86 -0.87 42.52
C VAL A 665 23.81 -1.49 41.51
#